data_AF-A0A3B9N9A2-F1
#
_entry.id   AF-A0A3B9N9A2-F1
#
_cell.length_a   1.000
_cell.length_b   1.000
_cell.length_c   1.000
_cell.angle_alpha   90.00
_cell.angle_beta   90.00
_cell.angle_gamma   90.00
#
_symmetry.space_group_name_H-M   'P 1'
#
loop_
_entity.id
_entity.type
_entity.pdbx_description
1 polymer ?
#
loop_
_entity_poly.entity_id
_entity_poly.type
_entity_poly.pdbx_seq_one_letter_code
_entity_poly.pdbx_strand_id
1 'polypeptide(L)'
;MFIDYFLLEVSFYFPKKWFLALLCCFFAFGYWVSVIASFSFAGVYANSPFVLTYTIGLVSLLNIFTIVIFSSQIFLREIDARFSSLLYTTLVNKNIFQLSRFVLVFLITALTFLFFILGLMFGHASQGDEHEKFMPFRMLNYLQPYILLVLPNIFFCTATVSAIAWTSRSKMLVFLSGVFIYILYFAVSLFSNSPLFANASPVSSETMSRMAIVDPFGLAAFFEQCQSWSPALKNSTLLQLKGNFLINRIGLLVFSSALTLLAIRRARFHCTTKKNIKPPLQKAGNQPILPRGQISISEKGWLYDWHTLYSFLKIDLRALLKGLPFVVVIALWLFFLGMVVYSNMDAGMRLPQRYASTGLMVRNIISSFPLILLSVISFYGMETVWRSRSTRIYVLEDSTPVQVTVVMLAKWISLCCIALLLITISILQCMVLQLIFQYPKIEWNLYLSLFYILGVPSLLDASVIISIQTIVGLKYPALLLTVLFFALTNSFIGTMLGIEHPLFRFAKSPLNYSGDMNGFGAYLHAFGFKMIYWTSFSALIAIGTTLTRQKARSFSVNLKSHSKLKVFAVLMVAVLLISGHFIYQRTQVGNSAAEIDWMQHYEQKYRHYQHIPQPTIVSVKTEIDLYPTSNEYIISGLYKLVNKSAAPLDSLLLYTDPAMELAHVNIDRAVQKATDSTYGHHRFKLTSPFMPGDSITMEFTIKYKWTPFNRHDPMNAILANGSFMRISRYYPIFGYQQ
;
A
#
# COMPACT_ATOMS: atom_id res chain seq x y z
N MET A 1 37.60 -22.79 11.95
CA MET A 1 36.48 -23.39 11.18
C MET A 1 35.28 -22.45 11.03
N PHE A 2 34.58 -22.04 12.11
CA PHE A 2 33.45 -21.10 11.98
C PHE A 2 33.88 -19.77 11.33
N ILE A 3 34.96 -19.18 11.84
CA ILE A 3 35.51 -17.91 11.34
C ILE A 3 35.86 -18.02 9.85
N ASP A 4 36.50 -19.12 9.43
CA ASP A 4 36.89 -19.32 8.03
C ASP A 4 35.67 -19.40 7.11
N TYR A 5 34.64 -20.16 7.51
CA TYR A 5 33.39 -20.23 6.75
C TYR A 5 32.66 -18.89 6.71
N PHE A 6 32.66 -18.17 7.83
CA PHE A 6 32.05 -16.86 7.93
C PHE A 6 32.77 -15.83 7.04
N LEU A 7 34.10 -15.75 7.10
CA LEU A 7 34.92 -14.85 6.27
C LEU A 7 34.77 -15.17 4.78
N LEU A 8 34.71 -16.45 4.41
CA LEU A 8 34.43 -16.86 3.04
C LEU A 8 33.05 -16.37 2.59
N GLU A 9 32.01 -16.54 3.40
CA GLU A 9 30.69 -16.02 3.07
C GLU A 9 30.67 -14.49 2.99
N VAL A 10 31.30 -13.78 3.92
CA VAL A 10 31.44 -12.30 3.90
C VAL A 10 32.09 -11.83 2.60
N SER A 11 33.11 -12.53 2.12
CA SER A 11 33.85 -12.19 0.89
C SER A 11 32.98 -12.19 -0.37
N PHE A 12 31.86 -12.93 -0.37
CA PHE A 12 30.93 -12.93 -1.51
C PHE A 12 30.06 -11.67 -1.59
N TYR A 13 29.76 -11.03 -0.45
CA TYR A 13 28.74 -9.98 -0.36
C TYR A 13 29.32 -8.60 -0.05
N PHE A 14 30.14 -8.46 0.99
CA PHE A 14 30.63 -7.17 1.48
C PHE A 14 31.47 -6.36 0.48
N PRO A 15 32.39 -6.96 -0.33
CA PRO A 15 33.20 -6.18 -1.27
C PRO A 15 32.43 -5.78 -2.55
N LYS A 16 31.18 -6.20 -2.71
CA LYS A 16 30.41 -5.90 -3.94
C LYS A 16 29.82 -4.50 -3.87
N LYS A 17 29.97 -3.72 -4.95
CA LYS A 17 29.42 -2.36 -5.08
C LYS A 17 27.91 -2.28 -4.80
N TRP A 18 27.15 -3.31 -5.17
CA TRP A 18 25.70 -3.34 -4.92
C TRP A 18 25.36 -3.41 -3.42
N PHE A 19 26.22 -4.01 -2.59
CA PHE A 19 26.02 -4.05 -1.14
C PHE A 19 26.25 -2.68 -0.50
N LEU A 20 27.28 -1.95 -0.94
CA LEU A 20 27.48 -0.56 -0.54
C LEU A 20 26.30 0.31 -0.97
N ALA A 21 25.82 0.14 -2.21
CA ALA A 21 24.62 0.85 -2.70
C ALA A 21 23.37 0.55 -1.85
N LEU A 22 23.23 -0.68 -1.34
CA LEU A 22 22.15 -1.04 -0.43
C LEU A 22 22.26 -0.30 0.91
N LEU A 23 23.45 -0.24 1.51
CA LEU A 23 23.68 0.52 2.75
C LEU A 23 23.38 2.02 2.55
N CYS A 24 23.86 2.61 1.46
CA CYS A 24 23.55 4.00 1.10
C CYS A 24 22.05 4.21 0.87
N CYS A 25 21.35 3.23 0.30
CA CYS A 25 19.90 3.29 0.10
C CYS A 25 19.13 3.30 1.43
N PHE A 26 19.51 2.43 2.38
CA PHE A 26 18.89 2.43 3.72
C PHE A 26 19.22 3.71 4.50
N PHE A 27 20.44 4.24 4.38
CA PHE A 27 20.81 5.54 4.95
C PHE A 27 19.98 6.68 4.37
N ALA A 28 19.89 6.77 3.04
CA ALA A 28 19.08 7.76 2.36
C ALA A 28 17.60 7.63 2.74
N PHE A 29 17.10 6.40 2.89
CA PHE A 29 15.74 6.15 3.37
C PHE A 29 15.54 6.64 4.81
N GLY A 30 16.50 6.41 5.70
CA GLY A 30 16.47 6.93 7.06
C GLY A 30 16.45 8.45 7.11
N TYR A 31 17.38 9.09 6.40
CA TYR A 31 17.45 10.54 6.26
C TYR A 31 16.13 11.12 5.73
N TRP A 32 15.57 10.46 4.72
CA TRP A 32 14.31 10.86 4.12
C TRP A 32 13.13 10.77 5.11
N VAL A 33 13.03 9.69 5.88
CA VAL A 33 11.96 9.54 6.89
C VAL A 33 12.02 10.65 7.95
N SER A 34 13.21 11.08 8.36
CA SER A 34 13.37 12.18 9.32
C SER A 34 12.99 13.55 8.78
N VAL A 35 13.24 13.83 7.49
CA VAL A 35 13.07 15.18 6.91
C VAL A 35 11.67 15.38 6.34
N ILE A 36 11.16 14.40 5.59
CA ILE A 36 9.96 14.56 4.77
C ILE A 36 8.75 13.86 5.38
N ALA A 37 8.92 12.62 5.84
CA ALA A 37 7.79 11.80 6.32
C ALA A 37 7.42 12.04 7.79
N SER A 38 8.03 13.03 8.48
CA SER A 38 8.06 13.14 9.94
C SER A 38 6.72 12.85 10.60
N PHE A 39 6.65 11.78 11.42
CA PHE A 39 5.45 11.45 12.17
C PHE A 39 5.25 12.46 13.29
N SER A 40 4.18 13.26 13.22
CA SER A 40 3.83 14.24 14.24
C SER A 40 2.69 13.74 15.12
N PHE A 41 2.80 14.00 16.42
CA PHE A 41 1.72 13.83 17.39
C PHE A 41 1.57 15.13 18.17
N ALA A 42 0.34 15.52 18.49
CA ALA A 42 0.07 16.77 19.18
C ALA A 42 0.84 16.86 20.51
N GLY A 43 1.67 17.91 20.67
CA GLY A 43 2.48 18.14 21.86
C GLY A 43 3.68 17.19 22.04
N VAL A 44 4.07 16.43 21.02
CA VAL A 44 5.18 15.46 21.08
C VAL A 44 6.23 15.78 20.01
N TYR A 45 7.49 15.88 20.42
CA TYR A 45 8.61 16.18 19.51
C TYR A 45 8.87 15.02 18.54
N ALA A 46 9.28 15.33 17.32
CA ALA A 46 9.50 14.34 16.26
C ALA A 46 10.67 13.37 16.56
N ASN A 47 11.66 13.80 17.33
CA ASN A 47 12.79 12.98 17.81
C ASN A 47 12.64 12.54 19.28
N SER A 48 11.42 12.54 19.82
CA SER A 48 11.10 12.00 21.15
C SER A 48 11.31 10.48 21.21
N PRO A 49 11.53 9.91 22.42
CA PRO A 49 11.58 8.46 22.62
C PRO A 49 10.38 7.71 22.04
N PHE A 50 9.18 8.26 22.22
CA PHE A 50 7.95 7.65 21.74
C PHE A 50 7.89 7.63 20.21
N VAL A 51 8.10 8.78 19.55
CA VAL A 51 8.02 8.89 18.08
C VAL A 51 9.11 8.07 17.40
N LEU A 52 10.33 8.06 17.95
CA LEU A 52 11.42 7.24 17.43
C LEU A 52 11.14 5.74 17.60
N THR A 53 10.64 5.30 18.75
CA THR A 53 10.27 3.89 18.98
C THR A 53 9.14 3.46 18.04
N TYR A 54 8.13 4.31 17.87
CA TYR A 54 7.03 4.09 16.94
C TYR A 54 7.53 3.96 15.50
N THR A 55 8.33 4.94 15.04
CA THR A 55 8.86 5.00 13.67
C THR A 55 9.79 3.81 13.38
N ILE A 56 10.76 3.57 14.27
CA ILE A 56 11.72 2.46 14.14
C ILE A 56 11.00 1.12 14.19
N GLY A 57 10.06 0.95 15.12
CA GLY A 57 9.28 -0.28 15.26
C GLY A 57 8.45 -0.59 14.02
N LEU A 58 7.72 0.39 13.47
CA LEU A 58 6.94 0.21 12.25
C LEU A 58 7.81 -0.05 11.01
N VAL A 59 8.87 0.73 10.82
CA VAL A 59 9.78 0.55 9.67
C VAL A 59 10.54 -0.78 9.78
N SER A 60 10.77 -1.30 10.98
CA SER A 60 11.43 -2.60 11.18
C SER A 60 10.69 -3.78 10.55
N LEU A 61 9.38 -3.66 10.31
CA LEU A 61 8.60 -4.68 9.59
C LEU A 61 9.12 -4.91 8.17
N LEU A 62 9.73 -3.89 7.54
CA LEU A 62 10.33 -4.03 6.22
C LEU A 62 11.54 -4.96 6.19
N ASN A 63 12.17 -5.24 7.35
CA ASN A 63 13.30 -6.16 7.44
C ASN A 63 12.93 -7.58 7.01
N ILE A 64 11.65 -7.97 7.11
CA ILE A 64 11.19 -9.28 6.64
C ILE A 64 11.55 -9.48 5.17
N PHE A 65 11.35 -8.46 4.33
CA PHE A 65 11.66 -8.53 2.90
C PHE A 65 13.16 -8.69 2.66
N THR A 66 13.99 -7.91 3.37
CA THR A 66 15.45 -8.00 3.29
C THR A 66 15.92 -9.40 3.71
N ILE A 67 15.42 -9.92 4.84
CA ILE A 67 15.77 -11.26 5.35
C ILE A 67 15.37 -12.34 4.36
N VAL A 68 14.16 -12.28 3.80
CA VAL A 68 13.67 -13.27 2.83
C VAL A 68 14.53 -13.28 1.55
N ILE A 69 14.84 -12.11 1.00
CA ILE A 69 15.65 -11.99 -0.23
C ILE A 69 17.04 -12.59 0.02
N PHE A 70 17.73 -12.16 1.08
CA PHE A 70 19.06 -12.65 1.40
C PHE A 70 19.08 -14.13 1.78
N SER A 71 18.11 -14.58 2.57
CA SER A 71 17.98 -16.00 2.92
C SER A 71 17.77 -16.86 1.68
N SER A 72 16.94 -16.42 0.72
CA SER A 72 16.70 -17.16 -0.52
C SER A 72 17.95 -17.28 -1.41
N GLN A 73 18.87 -16.31 -1.32
CA GLN A 73 20.11 -16.29 -2.08
C GLN A 73 21.25 -17.01 -1.37
N ILE A 74 21.39 -16.84 -0.05
CA ILE A 74 22.50 -17.37 0.74
C ILE A 74 22.24 -18.84 1.11
N PHE A 75 21.05 -19.16 1.61
CA PHE A 75 20.77 -20.52 2.11
C PHE A 75 20.59 -21.55 0.98
N LEU A 76 20.15 -21.11 -0.21
CA LEU A 76 19.84 -22.00 -1.33
C LEU A 76 20.84 -21.89 -2.50
N ARG A 77 21.92 -21.12 -2.34
CA ARG A 77 22.91 -20.83 -3.39
C ARG A 77 23.43 -22.07 -4.10
N GLU A 78 23.84 -23.08 -3.35
CA GLU A 78 24.46 -24.29 -3.90
C GLU A 78 23.44 -25.23 -4.53
N ILE A 79 22.19 -25.16 -4.08
CA ILE A 79 21.08 -25.90 -4.69
C ILE A 79 20.79 -25.29 -6.06
N ASP A 80 20.74 -23.96 -6.15
CA ASP A 80 20.53 -23.25 -7.41
C ASP A 80 21.67 -23.47 -8.40
N ALA A 81 22.91 -23.39 -7.93
CA ALA A 81 24.11 -23.61 -8.73
C ALA A 81 24.32 -25.08 -9.13
N ARG A 82 23.49 -26.02 -8.60
CA ARG A 82 23.69 -27.47 -8.69
C ARG A 82 25.05 -27.94 -8.15
N PHE A 83 25.67 -27.14 -7.28
CA PHE A 83 26.94 -27.45 -6.62
C PHE A 83 26.75 -28.23 -5.31
N SER A 84 25.53 -28.27 -4.79
CA SER A 84 25.17 -28.96 -3.55
C SER A 84 25.60 -30.44 -3.53
N SER A 85 25.54 -31.14 -4.67
CA SER A 85 25.96 -32.54 -4.76
C SER A 85 27.46 -32.76 -4.55
N LEU A 86 28.29 -31.77 -4.89
CA LEU A 86 29.74 -31.82 -4.72
C LEU A 86 30.14 -31.31 -3.33
N LEU A 87 29.50 -30.23 -2.86
CA LEU A 87 29.79 -29.71 -1.52
C LEU A 87 29.40 -30.71 -0.43
N TYR A 88 28.25 -31.38 -0.55
CA TYR A 88 27.76 -32.28 0.49
C TYR A 88 28.54 -33.61 0.60
N THR A 89 29.44 -33.90 -0.33
CA THR A 89 30.37 -35.05 -0.25
C THR A 89 31.71 -34.69 0.41
N THR A 90 31.94 -33.41 0.73
CA THR A 90 33.17 -32.96 1.41
C THR A 90 33.04 -33.05 2.93
N LEU A 91 34.17 -32.96 3.65
CA LEU A 91 34.26 -33.01 5.12
C LEU A 91 33.74 -31.74 5.83
N VAL A 92 32.88 -30.96 5.18
CA VAL A 92 32.34 -29.71 5.73
C VAL A 92 31.44 -30.00 6.93
N ASN A 93 31.73 -29.38 8.07
CA ASN A 93 30.85 -29.47 9.24
C ASN A 93 29.57 -28.69 8.96
N LYS A 94 28.51 -29.45 8.66
CA LYS A 94 27.15 -28.98 8.40
C LYS A 94 26.64 -27.94 9.39
N ASN A 95 26.83 -28.16 10.69
CA ASN A 95 26.23 -27.31 11.71
C ASN A 95 26.90 -25.94 11.74
N ILE A 96 28.24 -25.93 11.69
CA ILE A 96 29.06 -24.72 11.64
C ILE A 96 28.80 -23.95 10.33
N PHE A 97 28.65 -24.67 9.22
CA PHE A 97 28.36 -24.09 7.91
C PHE A 97 26.99 -23.40 7.83
N GLN A 98 25.94 -24.01 8.39
CA GLN A 98 24.63 -23.36 8.42
C GLN A 98 24.59 -22.20 9.42
N LEU A 99 25.27 -22.33 10.56
CA LEU A 99 25.37 -21.26 11.55
C LEU A 99 26.10 -20.04 10.99
N SER A 100 27.19 -20.21 10.24
CA SER A 100 27.94 -19.07 9.65
C SER A 100 27.06 -18.27 8.69
N ARG A 101 26.23 -18.95 7.89
CA ARG A 101 25.26 -18.31 6.98
C ARG A 101 24.12 -17.63 7.71
N PHE A 102 23.61 -18.26 8.76
CA PHE A 102 22.59 -17.66 9.61
C PHE A 102 23.08 -16.33 10.17
N VAL A 103 24.29 -16.34 10.75
CA VAL A 103 24.93 -15.13 11.30
C VAL A 103 25.18 -14.10 10.20
N LEU A 104 25.56 -14.51 8.99
CA LEU A 104 25.72 -13.59 7.86
C LEU A 104 24.41 -12.88 7.51
N VAL A 105 23.29 -13.60 7.38
CA VAL A 105 21.98 -12.99 7.07
C VAL A 105 21.54 -12.05 8.18
N PHE A 106 21.70 -12.47 9.44
CA PHE A 106 21.41 -11.64 10.62
C PHE A 106 22.26 -10.36 10.61
N LEU A 107 23.58 -10.47 10.36
CA LEU A 107 24.49 -9.33 10.35
C LEU A 107 24.20 -8.37 9.20
N ILE A 108 23.98 -8.88 7.99
CA ILE A 108 23.63 -8.04 6.82
C ILE A 108 22.38 -7.22 7.11
N THR A 109 21.34 -7.87 7.64
CA THR A 109 20.05 -7.21 7.90
C THR A 109 20.14 -6.22 9.07
N ALA A 110 20.83 -6.58 10.15
CA ALA A 110 21.13 -5.69 11.25
C ALA A 110 21.92 -4.46 10.78
N LEU A 111 22.96 -4.65 9.96
CA LEU A 111 23.78 -3.55 9.43
C LEU A 111 22.98 -2.63 8.49
N THR A 112 22.16 -3.19 7.59
CA THR A 112 21.30 -2.36 6.73
C THR A 112 20.34 -1.50 7.54
N PHE A 113 19.77 -2.04 8.62
CA PHE A 113 18.85 -1.28 9.47
C PHE A 113 19.58 -0.28 10.39
N LEU A 114 20.80 -0.60 10.81
CA LEU A 114 21.66 0.36 11.50
C LEU A 114 21.94 1.58 10.61
N PHE A 115 22.21 1.39 9.31
CA PHE A 115 22.37 2.50 8.36
C PHE A 115 21.09 3.32 8.22
N PHE A 116 19.91 2.71 8.29
CA PHE A 116 18.65 3.45 8.36
C PHE A 116 18.56 4.33 9.62
N ILE A 117 18.98 3.83 10.78
CA ILE A 117 19.01 4.64 12.02
C ILE A 117 20.03 5.77 11.94
N LEU A 118 21.21 5.50 11.36
CA LEU A 118 22.22 6.54 11.12
C LEU A 118 21.68 7.62 10.17
N GLY A 119 20.91 7.23 9.15
CA GLY A 119 20.20 8.15 8.27
C GLY A 119 19.22 9.03 9.04
N LEU A 120 18.38 8.42 9.90
CA LEU A 120 17.43 9.15 10.76
C LEU A 120 18.15 10.15 11.69
N MET A 121 19.25 9.73 12.32
CA MET A 121 20.04 10.58 13.19
C MET A 121 20.60 11.78 12.41
N PHE A 122 21.16 11.53 11.23
CA PHE A 122 21.72 12.57 10.37
C PHE A 122 20.65 13.53 9.87
N GLY A 123 19.48 13.03 9.48
CA GLY A 123 18.40 13.87 8.95
C GLY A 123 17.66 14.69 10.00
N HIS A 124 17.60 14.24 11.27
CA HIS A 124 17.18 15.12 12.36
C HIS A 124 18.28 16.14 12.70
N ALA A 125 19.56 15.76 12.68
CA ALA A 125 20.66 16.68 12.94
C ALA A 125 20.81 17.77 11.86
N SER A 126 20.46 17.47 10.61
CA SER A 126 20.54 18.42 9.49
C SER A 126 19.43 19.46 9.46
N GLN A 127 18.34 19.28 10.23
CA GLN A 127 17.19 20.20 10.26
C GLN A 127 17.40 21.41 11.19
N GLY A 128 18.54 21.51 11.87
CA GLY A 128 18.86 22.65 12.74
C GLY A 128 18.03 22.71 14.03
N ASP A 129 18.09 23.85 14.70
CA ASP A 129 17.51 24.09 16.03
C ASP A 129 16.06 24.63 15.96
N GLU A 130 15.18 23.91 15.25
CA GLU A 130 13.73 24.14 15.34
C GLU A 130 13.19 23.62 16.68
N HIS A 131 13.39 24.41 17.74
CA HIS A 131 13.04 24.07 19.13
C HIS A 131 11.55 23.75 19.36
N GLU A 132 10.69 24.15 18.44
CA GLU A 132 9.26 23.81 18.47
C GLU A 132 8.98 22.39 17.97
N LYS A 133 9.82 21.86 17.08
CA LYS A 133 9.61 20.57 16.40
C LYS A 133 10.49 19.45 16.96
N PHE A 134 11.70 19.80 17.41
CA PHE A 134 12.69 18.84 17.90
C PHE A 134 13.13 19.13 19.33
N MET A 135 13.35 18.05 20.09
CA MET A 135 14.06 18.10 21.36
C MET A 135 15.59 18.05 21.12
N PRO A 136 16.42 18.37 22.12
CA PRO A 136 17.87 18.21 22.02
C PRO A 136 18.26 16.79 21.61
N PHE A 137 19.24 16.67 20.72
CA PHE A 137 19.66 15.39 20.18
C PHE A 137 20.16 14.45 21.29
N ARG A 138 19.51 13.29 21.42
CA ARG A 138 19.90 12.21 22.34
C ARG A 138 20.05 10.90 21.60
N MET A 139 21.28 10.46 21.41
CA MET A 139 21.62 9.21 20.70
C MET A 139 20.87 7.98 21.25
N LEU A 140 20.66 7.94 22.57
CA LEU A 140 20.00 6.82 23.23
C LEU A 140 18.55 6.60 22.74
N ASN A 141 17.83 7.67 22.38
CA ASN A 141 16.46 7.56 21.88
C ASN A 141 16.38 6.80 20.54
N TYR A 142 17.48 6.78 19.76
CA TYR A 142 17.57 6.09 18.47
C TYR A 142 18.07 4.65 18.63
N LEU A 143 19.08 4.44 19.48
CA LEU A 143 19.70 3.13 19.65
C LEU A 143 18.88 2.18 20.54
N GLN A 144 18.13 2.69 21.51
CA GLN A 144 17.33 1.84 22.40
C GLN A 144 16.29 0.99 21.63
N PRO A 145 15.41 1.57 20.78
CA PRO A 145 14.44 0.77 20.02
C PRO A 145 15.11 -0.18 19.01
N TYR A 146 16.30 0.16 18.49
CA TYR A 146 17.08 -0.76 17.66
C TYR A 146 17.47 -2.04 18.41
N ILE A 147 18.02 -1.88 19.62
CA ILE A 147 18.47 -3.01 20.42
C ILE A 147 17.28 -3.80 20.96
N LEU A 148 16.25 -3.12 21.47
CA LEU A 148 15.14 -3.77 22.16
C LEU A 148 14.08 -4.36 21.22
N LEU A 149 13.78 -3.70 20.10
CA LEU A 149 12.79 -4.19 19.14
C LEU A 149 13.46 -4.83 17.93
N VAL A 150 14.31 -4.08 17.23
CA VAL A 150 14.76 -4.48 15.89
C VAL A 150 15.63 -5.74 15.91
N LEU A 151 16.66 -5.80 16.75
CA LEU A 151 17.57 -6.96 16.78
C LEU A 151 16.86 -8.28 17.14
N PRO A 152 16.01 -8.36 18.20
CA PRO A 152 15.21 -9.55 18.47
C PRO A 152 14.28 -9.92 17.31
N ASN A 153 13.65 -8.93 16.66
CA ASN A 153 12.74 -9.18 15.54
C ASN A 153 13.48 -9.73 14.31
N ILE A 154 14.67 -9.20 14.00
CA ILE A 154 15.53 -9.73 12.93
C ILE A 154 15.94 -11.17 13.25
N PHE A 155 16.36 -11.45 14.48
CA PHE A 155 16.74 -12.79 14.91
C PHE A 155 15.59 -13.79 14.75
N PHE A 156 14.38 -13.43 15.19
CA PHE A 156 13.18 -14.24 15.01
C PHE A 156 12.83 -14.50 13.54
N CYS A 157 12.88 -13.46 12.72
CA CYS A 157 12.58 -13.58 11.30
C CYS A 157 13.62 -14.46 10.59
N THR A 158 14.92 -14.26 10.86
CA THR A 158 15.99 -15.11 10.31
C THR A 158 15.87 -16.56 10.80
N ALA A 159 15.52 -16.80 12.07
CA ALA A 159 15.27 -18.13 12.63
C ALA A 159 14.15 -18.84 11.87
N THR A 160 13.02 -18.18 11.70
CA THR A 160 11.84 -18.74 11.02
C THR A 160 12.13 -19.03 9.55
N VAL A 161 12.71 -18.06 8.83
CA VAL A 161 13.03 -18.19 7.41
C VAL A 161 14.11 -19.26 7.18
N SER A 162 15.12 -19.36 8.04
CA SER A 162 16.16 -20.41 7.95
C SER A 162 15.59 -21.81 8.18
N ALA A 163 14.69 -21.96 9.15
CA ALA A 163 13.97 -23.22 9.39
C ALA A 163 13.26 -23.70 8.12
N ILE A 164 12.55 -22.79 7.45
CA ILE A 164 11.80 -23.10 6.24
C ILE A 164 12.75 -23.32 5.05
N ALA A 165 13.80 -22.51 4.90
CA ALA A 165 14.76 -22.65 3.81
C ALA A 165 15.47 -24.01 3.83
N TRP A 166 15.99 -24.41 4.99
CA TRP A 166 16.78 -25.63 5.12
C TRP A 166 15.94 -26.91 5.11
N THR A 167 14.69 -26.85 5.57
CA THR A 167 13.77 -28.00 5.52
C THR A 167 13.12 -28.17 4.16
N SER A 168 12.61 -27.08 3.58
CA SER A 168 11.85 -27.14 2.32
C SER A 168 12.72 -27.17 1.08
N ARG A 169 13.94 -26.60 1.15
CA ARG A 169 14.82 -26.36 -0.01
C ARG A 169 14.12 -25.67 -1.18
N SER A 170 13.10 -24.86 -0.88
CA SER A 170 12.27 -24.18 -1.88
C SER A 170 12.30 -22.68 -1.66
N LYS A 171 12.80 -21.94 -2.65
CA LYS A 171 12.76 -20.47 -2.65
C LYS A 171 11.35 -19.95 -2.44
N MET A 172 10.38 -20.61 -3.06
CA MET A 172 9.00 -20.15 -3.01
C MET A 172 8.42 -20.22 -1.60
N LEU A 173 8.76 -21.26 -0.83
CA LEU A 173 8.34 -21.36 0.58
C LEU A 173 9.09 -20.37 1.47
N VAL A 174 10.33 -20.03 1.14
CA VAL A 174 11.07 -18.94 1.80
C VAL A 174 10.38 -17.59 1.60
N PHE A 175 9.97 -17.24 0.38
CA PHE A 175 9.21 -16.01 0.13
C PHE A 175 7.86 -16.00 0.85
N LEU A 176 7.16 -17.12 0.81
CA LEU A 176 5.85 -17.24 1.45
C LEU A 176 5.91 -17.19 2.98
N SER A 177 7.04 -17.59 3.58
CA SER A 177 7.26 -17.45 5.01
C SER A 177 7.30 -15.98 5.47
N GLY A 178 7.85 -15.08 4.66
CA GLY A 178 7.81 -13.64 4.95
C GLY A 178 6.39 -13.09 4.94
N VAL A 179 5.59 -13.48 3.94
CA VAL A 179 4.17 -13.12 3.86
C VAL A 179 3.41 -13.67 5.07
N PHE A 180 3.69 -14.91 5.49
CA PHE A 180 3.10 -15.51 6.67
C PHE A 180 3.43 -14.74 7.95
N ILE A 181 4.71 -14.41 8.20
CA ILE A 181 5.12 -13.61 9.36
C ILE A 181 4.42 -12.25 9.35
N TYR A 182 4.27 -11.64 8.17
CA TYR A 182 3.58 -10.36 8.02
C TYR A 182 2.08 -10.46 8.31
N ILE A 183 1.41 -11.54 7.86
CA ILE A 183 0.02 -11.84 8.18
C ILE A 183 -0.16 -12.10 9.69
N LEU A 184 0.76 -12.82 10.33
CA LEU A 184 0.75 -13.02 11.78
C LEU A 184 0.84 -11.70 12.54
N TYR A 185 1.74 -10.81 12.12
CA TYR A 185 1.81 -9.46 12.69
C TYR A 185 0.48 -8.72 12.55
N PHE A 186 -0.10 -8.72 11.35
CA PHE A 186 -1.39 -8.06 11.15
C PHE A 186 -2.50 -8.64 12.01
N ALA A 187 -2.56 -9.98 12.13
CA ALA A 187 -3.54 -10.64 12.97
C ALA A 187 -3.43 -10.17 14.43
N VAL A 188 -2.22 -10.02 14.97
CA VAL A 188 -2.02 -9.48 16.32
C VAL A 188 -2.34 -7.99 16.39
N SER A 189 -1.94 -7.21 15.37
CA SER A 189 -2.16 -5.76 15.29
C SER A 189 -3.64 -5.36 15.33
N LEU A 190 -4.52 -6.19 14.74
CA LEU A 190 -5.98 -6.00 14.77
C LEU A 190 -6.54 -5.96 16.20
N PHE A 191 -5.89 -6.61 17.17
CA PHE A 191 -6.36 -6.71 18.55
C PHE A 191 -5.45 -5.95 19.54
N SER A 192 -4.55 -5.08 19.06
CA SER A 192 -3.58 -4.38 19.91
C SER A 192 -3.76 -2.86 19.97
N ASN A 193 -4.94 -2.32 19.60
CA ASN A 193 -5.19 -0.88 19.36
C ASN A 193 -4.09 -0.20 18.53
N SER A 194 -3.53 -0.91 17.55
CA SER A 194 -2.53 -0.34 16.66
C SER A 194 -3.12 0.82 15.85
N PRO A 195 -2.43 1.98 15.73
CA PRO A 195 -2.87 3.09 14.89
C PRO A 195 -3.05 2.71 13.42
N LEU A 196 -2.36 1.65 12.94
CA LEU A 196 -2.51 1.15 11.57
C LEU A 196 -3.89 0.53 11.29
N PHE A 197 -4.60 0.08 12.33
CA PHE A 197 -5.89 -0.60 12.23
C PHE A 197 -6.93 0.02 13.15
N ALA A 198 -6.77 1.30 13.50
CA ALA A 198 -7.59 2.03 14.46
C ALA A 198 -9.07 1.59 14.39
N ASN A 199 -9.45 0.74 15.34
CA ASN A 199 -10.79 0.20 15.41
C ASN A 199 -11.71 1.30 15.93
N ALA A 200 -12.98 1.24 15.54
CA ALA A 200 -14.00 2.19 16.01
C ALA A 200 -14.24 2.12 17.54
N SER A 201 -13.73 1.08 18.21
CA SER A 201 -13.79 0.92 19.66
C SER A 201 -12.41 0.53 20.22
N PRO A 202 -12.03 1.07 21.39
CA PRO A 202 -10.84 0.62 22.10
C PRO A 202 -10.99 -0.87 22.46
N VAL A 203 -9.95 -1.65 22.14
CA VAL A 203 -9.82 -3.06 22.54
C VAL A 203 -9.73 -3.15 24.07
N SER A 204 -10.32 -4.19 24.66
CA SER A 204 -10.24 -4.43 26.10
C SER A 204 -8.79 -4.55 26.58
N SER A 205 -8.52 -4.08 27.79
CA SER A 205 -7.18 -4.11 28.40
C SER A 205 -6.63 -5.54 28.51
N GLU A 206 -7.50 -6.52 28.80
CA GLU A 206 -7.12 -7.92 28.87
C GLU A 206 -6.67 -8.49 27.52
N THR A 207 -7.42 -8.21 26.45
CA THR A 207 -7.03 -8.64 25.09
C THR A 207 -5.74 -7.97 24.66
N MET A 208 -5.58 -6.66 24.94
CA MET A 208 -4.35 -5.94 24.66
C MET A 208 -3.14 -6.55 25.38
N SER A 209 -3.27 -6.90 26.67
CA SER A 209 -2.21 -7.57 27.44
C SER A 209 -1.83 -8.92 26.87
N ARG A 210 -2.81 -9.73 26.43
CA ARG A 210 -2.53 -11.02 25.76
C ARG A 210 -1.81 -10.81 24.43
N MET A 211 -2.23 -9.81 23.64
CA MET A 211 -1.57 -9.49 22.36
C MET A 211 -0.16 -8.94 22.55
N ALA A 212 0.11 -8.19 23.63
CA ALA A 212 1.44 -7.73 23.99
C ALA A 212 2.43 -8.89 24.22
N ILE A 213 1.96 -10.03 24.74
CA ILE A 213 2.79 -11.23 24.94
C ILE A 213 3.01 -11.97 23.61
N VAL A 214 1.97 -12.08 22.77
CA VAL A 214 2.00 -12.90 21.54
C VAL A 214 2.65 -12.18 20.35
N ASP A 215 2.69 -10.85 20.34
CA ASP A 215 3.18 -10.06 19.21
C ASP A 215 4.64 -10.38 18.85
N PRO A 216 4.92 -10.95 17.65
CA PRO A 216 6.29 -11.27 17.24
C PRO A 216 7.19 -10.04 17.06
N PHE A 217 6.63 -8.82 16.92
CA PHE A 217 7.39 -7.59 16.70
C PHE A 217 7.48 -6.68 17.94
N GLY A 218 6.64 -6.88 18.96
CA GLY A 218 6.66 -6.13 20.23
C GLY A 218 6.03 -4.75 20.17
N LEU A 219 5.38 -4.40 19.07
CA LEU A 219 4.64 -3.17 18.90
C LEU A 219 3.38 -3.15 19.78
N ALA A 220 2.68 -4.27 19.95
CA ALA A 220 1.54 -4.39 20.84
C ALA A 220 1.93 -4.07 22.30
N ALA A 221 3.05 -4.61 22.77
CA ALA A 221 3.58 -4.33 24.10
C ALA A 221 4.06 -2.87 24.26
N PHE A 222 4.63 -2.29 23.21
CA PHE A 222 4.93 -0.86 23.16
C PHE A 222 3.67 0.00 23.29
N PHE A 223 2.62 -0.31 22.52
CA PHE A 223 1.35 0.43 22.58
C PHE A 223 0.64 0.27 23.92
N GLU A 224 0.67 -0.92 24.52
CA GLU A 224 0.14 -1.18 25.87
C GLU A 224 0.84 -0.29 26.90
N GLN A 225 2.18 -0.25 26.89
CA GLN A 225 2.95 0.51 27.87
C GLN A 225 2.75 2.02 27.74
N CYS A 226 2.58 2.53 26.52
CA CYS A 226 2.48 3.96 26.24
C CYS A 226 1.04 4.49 26.17
N GLN A 227 0.02 3.64 26.35
CA GLN A 227 -1.39 4.02 26.16
C GLN A 227 -1.83 5.16 27.08
N SER A 228 -1.37 5.16 28.33
CA SER A 228 -1.73 6.15 29.36
C SER A 228 -0.76 7.35 29.45
N TRP A 229 0.24 7.43 28.57
CA TRP A 229 1.25 8.47 28.64
C TRP A 229 0.74 9.82 28.15
N SER A 230 0.92 10.86 28.98
CA SER A 230 0.76 12.25 28.57
C SER A 230 1.81 12.66 27.52
N PRO A 231 1.59 13.73 26.73
CA PRO A 231 2.59 14.22 25.78
C PRO A 231 3.97 14.48 26.42
N ALA A 232 3.99 15.02 27.64
CA ALA A 232 5.23 15.23 28.40
C ALA A 232 5.99 13.92 28.72
N LEU A 233 5.26 12.84 29.06
CA LEU A 233 5.86 11.51 29.25
C LEU A 233 6.37 10.93 27.93
N LYS A 234 5.62 11.07 26.83
CA LYS A 234 6.07 10.60 25.50
C LYS A 234 7.38 11.27 25.05
N ASN A 235 7.62 12.50 25.49
CA ASN A 235 8.84 13.25 25.20
C ASN A 235 10.05 12.87 26.07
N SER A 236 9.84 12.29 27.26
CA SER A 236 10.91 12.11 28.26
C SER A 236 11.19 10.66 28.63
N THR A 237 10.19 9.79 28.62
CA THR A 237 10.32 8.39 29.06
C THR A 237 10.71 7.45 27.94
N LEU A 238 11.80 6.71 28.14
CA LEU A 238 12.26 5.62 27.30
C LEU A 238 11.42 4.34 27.50
N LEU A 239 11.47 3.43 26.52
CA LEU A 239 10.80 2.13 26.63
C LEU A 239 11.43 1.29 27.75
N GLN A 240 10.63 0.71 28.65
CA GLN A 240 11.15 -0.07 29.78
C GLN A 240 10.93 -1.56 29.58
N LEU A 241 11.97 -2.37 29.80
CA LEU A 241 11.90 -3.84 29.80
C LEU A 241 11.21 -4.38 31.07
N LYS A 242 9.90 -4.17 31.19
CA LYS A 242 9.08 -4.65 32.32
C LYS A 242 7.75 -5.24 31.82
N GLY A 243 7.07 -5.98 32.70
CA GLY A 243 5.75 -6.55 32.41
C GLY A 243 5.71 -7.43 31.16
N ASN A 244 4.65 -7.29 30.37
CA ASN A 244 4.42 -8.08 29.17
C ASN A 244 5.51 -7.88 28.10
N PHE A 245 6.12 -6.68 28.04
CA PHE A 245 7.21 -6.43 27.10
C PHE A 245 8.43 -7.31 27.39
N LEU A 246 8.83 -7.45 28.65
CA LEU A 246 9.95 -8.32 29.04
C LEU A 246 9.65 -9.79 28.72
N ILE A 247 8.45 -10.27 29.08
CA ILE A 247 8.00 -11.65 28.83
C ILE A 247 8.05 -11.94 27.32
N ASN A 248 7.53 -11.01 26.52
CA ASN A 248 7.53 -11.11 25.07
C ASN A 248 8.96 -11.16 24.49
N ARG A 249 9.88 -10.28 24.95
CA ARG A 249 11.27 -10.29 24.48
C ARG A 249 12.00 -11.59 24.81
N ILE A 250 11.87 -12.09 26.05
CA ILE A 250 12.51 -13.34 26.47
C ILE A 250 11.91 -14.53 25.70
N GLY A 251 10.58 -14.61 25.65
CA GLY A 251 9.87 -15.67 24.92
C GLY A 251 10.27 -15.73 23.44
N LEU A 252 10.36 -14.57 22.79
CA LEU A 252 10.78 -14.45 21.39
C LEU A 252 12.22 -14.94 21.18
N LEU A 253 13.16 -14.53 22.03
CA LEU A 253 14.57 -14.94 21.92
C LEU A 253 14.76 -16.44 22.19
N VAL A 254 14.08 -16.98 23.20
CA VAL A 254 14.09 -18.42 23.51
C VAL A 254 13.51 -19.22 22.36
N PHE A 255 12.35 -18.82 21.84
CA PHE A 255 11.69 -19.47 20.71
C PHE A 255 12.58 -19.45 19.46
N SER A 256 13.16 -18.29 19.12
CA SER A 256 14.04 -18.12 17.96
C SER A 256 15.32 -18.95 18.07
N SER A 257 15.90 -19.04 19.26
CA SER A 257 17.08 -19.85 19.51
C SER A 257 16.77 -21.35 19.37
N ALA A 258 15.66 -21.81 19.97
CA ALA A 258 15.20 -23.19 19.85
C ALA A 258 14.89 -23.56 18.39
N LEU A 259 14.23 -22.66 17.66
CA LEU A 259 13.89 -22.85 16.25
C LEU A 259 15.15 -22.94 15.38
N THR A 260 16.14 -22.07 15.61
CA THR A 260 17.43 -22.09 14.89
C THR A 260 18.20 -23.39 15.16
N LEU A 261 18.27 -23.83 16.42
CA LEU A 261 18.90 -25.10 16.78
C LEU A 261 18.21 -26.30 16.12
N LEU A 262 16.87 -26.32 16.13
CA LEU A 262 16.08 -27.35 15.47
C LEU A 262 16.28 -27.34 13.95
N ALA A 263 16.31 -26.15 13.34
CA ALA A 263 16.55 -25.95 11.92
C ALA A 263 17.92 -26.50 11.52
N ILE A 264 19.00 -26.15 12.23
CA ILE A 264 20.35 -26.65 11.99
C ILE A 264 20.39 -28.18 12.14
N ARG A 265 19.77 -28.74 13.19
CA ARG A 265 19.72 -30.20 13.40
C ARG A 265 19.01 -30.91 12.25
N ARG A 266 17.85 -30.40 11.80
CA ARG A 266 17.04 -31.00 10.73
C ARG A 266 17.58 -30.78 9.31
N ALA A 267 18.51 -29.85 9.09
CA ALA A 267 19.00 -29.45 7.77
C ALA A 267 19.78 -30.55 6.99
N ARG A 268 19.16 -31.59 6.46
CA ARG A 268 19.87 -32.74 5.85
C ARG A 268 20.89 -32.32 4.79
N PHE A 269 22.14 -32.81 4.87
CA PHE A 269 23.09 -32.84 3.74
C PHE A 269 22.97 -34.22 3.11
N HIS A 270 22.07 -34.33 2.14
CA HIS A 270 21.85 -35.57 1.42
C HIS A 270 21.71 -35.22 -0.05
N CYS A 271 22.51 -35.89 -0.87
CA CYS A 271 22.25 -36.00 -2.29
C CYS A 271 21.01 -36.88 -2.43
N THR A 272 19.90 -36.30 -2.87
CA THR A 272 18.81 -37.12 -3.39
C THR A 272 19.34 -37.80 -4.65
N THR A 273 19.86 -39.00 -4.51
CA THR A 273 19.87 -39.97 -5.59
C THR A 273 18.41 -40.15 -5.96
N LYS A 274 17.95 -39.46 -7.01
CA LYS A 274 16.69 -39.85 -7.64
C LYS A 274 16.83 -41.34 -7.85
N LYS A 275 15.93 -42.12 -7.26
CA LYS A 275 15.77 -43.55 -7.55
C LYS A 275 15.93 -43.63 -9.06
N ASN A 276 16.99 -44.28 -9.54
CA ASN A 276 17.17 -44.51 -10.95
C ASN A 276 15.90 -45.24 -11.37
N ILE A 277 14.93 -44.51 -11.92
CA ILE A 277 13.92 -45.10 -12.76
C ILE A 277 14.80 -45.60 -13.87
N LYS A 278 15.16 -46.89 -13.81
CA LYS A 278 15.79 -47.57 -14.93
C LYS A 278 14.89 -47.17 -16.09
N PRO A 279 15.38 -46.42 -17.10
CA PRO A 279 14.57 -46.24 -18.29
C PRO A 279 14.14 -47.66 -18.66
N PRO A 280 12.84 -47.90 -18.91
CA PRO A 280 12.43 -49.24 -19.33
C PRO A 280 13.40 -49.60 -20.45
N LEU A 281 14.13 -50.70 -20.28
CA LEU A 281 14.94 -51.29 -21.32
C LEU A 281 13.93 -51.66 -22.40
N GLN A 282 13.55 -50.69 -23.23
CA GLN A 282 12.95 -50.95 -24.52
C GLN A 282 14.01 -51.79 -25.21
N LYS A 283 13.73 -53.08 -25.34
CA LYS A 283 14.40 -53.92 -26.32
C LYS A 283 14.34 -53.12 -27.61
N ALA A 284 15.49 -52.68 -28.09
CA ALA A 284 15.64 -52.13 -29.42
C ALA A 284 15.35 -53.29 -30.39
N GLY A 285 14.07 -53.60 -30.56
CA GLY A 285 13.62 -54.36 -31.71
C GLY A 285 13.86 -53.48 -32.92
N ASN A 286 14.49 -54.04 -33.95
CA ASN A 286 14.61 -53.45 -35.28
C ASN A 286 13.22 -53.12 -35.83
N GLN A 287 12.64 -52.01 -35.39
CA GLN A 287 11.52 -51.40 -36.08
C GLN A 287 12.12 -50.68 -37.29
N PRO A 288 11.62 -50.94 -38.51
CA PRO A 288 12.08 -50.23 -39.69
C PRO A 288 11.88 -48.73 -39.46
N ILE A 289 12.95 -47.96 -39.68
CA ILE A 289 12.90 -46.50 -39.62
C ILE A 289 12.01 -46.06 -40.79
N LEU A 290 10.71 -45.92 -40.53
CA LEU A 290 9.79 -45.34 -41.49
C LEU A 290 10.30 -43.93 -41.81
N PRO A 291 10.41 -43.54 -43.09
CA PRO A 291 10.76 -42.16 -43.43
C PRO A 291 9.73 -41.25 -42.77
N ARG A 292 10.17 -40.46 -41.78
CA ARG A 292 9.33 -39.43 -41.17
C ARG A 292 8.93 -38.49 -42.28
N GLY A 293 7.67 -38.59 -42.73
CA GLY A 293 7.11 -37.65 -43.67
C GLY A 293 7.37 -36.23 -43.18
N GLN A 294 7.79 -35.35 -44.08
CA GLN A 294 7.87 -33.92 -43.77
C GLN A 294 6.44 -33.46 -43.45
N ILE A 295 6.15 -33.31 -42.16
CA ILE A 295 4.93 -32.65 -41.71
C ILE A 295 5.12 -31.19 -42.11
N SER A 296 4.31 -30.69 -43.04
CA SER A 296 4.25 -29.27 -43.38
C SER A 296 3.61 -28.54 -42.21
N ILE A 297 4.44 -28.08 -41.28
CA ILE A 297 4.00 -27.27 -40.14
C ILE A 297 3.83 -25.85 -40.68
N SER A 298 2.62 -25.30 -40.64
CA SER A 298 2.41 -23.88 -40.90
C SER A 298 2.92 -23.08 -39.70
N GLU A 299 4.13 -22.52 -39.83
CA GLU A 299 4.79 -21.73 -38.78
C GLU A 299 4.27 -20.28 -38.71
N LYS A 300 3.24 -19.96 -39.49
CA LYS A 300 2.66 -18.61 -39.61
C LYS A 300 1.13 -18.68 -39.61
N GLY A 301 0.52 -17.73 -38.91
CA GLY A 301 -0.93 -17.50 -38.91
C GLY A 301 -1.58 -17.54 -37.52
N TRP A 302 -2.79 -16.99 -37.45
CA TRP A 302 -3.59 -16.86 -36.23
C TRP A 302 -3.77 -18.20 -35.48
N LEU A 303 -4.01 -19.29 -36.20
CA LEU A 303 -4.19 -20.62 -35.60
C LEU A 303 -2.92 -21.09 -34.86
N TYR A 304 -1.74 -20.89 -35.45
CA TYR A 304 -0.47 -21.23 -34.81
C TYR A 304 -0.26 -20.39 -33.54
N ASP A 305 -0.53 -19.08 -33.61
CA ASP A 305 -0.42 -18.17 -32.47
C ASP A 305 -1.38 -18.55 -31.33
N TRP A 306 -2.61 -18.95 -31.64
CA TRP A 306 -3.59 -19.43 -30.66
C TRP A 306 -3.16 -20.72 -29.96
N HIS A 307 -2.70 -21.72 -30.71
CA HIS A 307 -2.21 -22.98 -30.13
C HIS A 307 -0.97 -22.74 -29.27
N THR A 308 -0.08 -21.84 -29.71
CA THR A 308 1.10 -21.43 -28.95
C THR A 308 0.69 -20.75 -27.64
N LEU A 309 -0.25 -19.79 -27.69
CA LEU A 309 -0.80 -19.13 -26.51
C LEU A 309 -1.36 -20.14 -25.52
N TYR A 310 -2.24 -21.03 -25.99
CA TYR A 310 -2.87 -22.04 -25.14
C TYR A 310 -1.85 -22.99 -24.51
N SER A 311 -0.82 -23.40 -25.27
CA SER A 311 0.25 -24.25 -24.76
C SER A 311 1.03 -23.58 -23.63
N PHE A 312 1.50 -22.34 -23.84
CA PHE A 312 2.19 -21.57 -22.80
C PHE A 312 1.30 -21.29 -21.59
N LEU A 313 0.05 -20.90 -21.81
CA LEU A 313 -0.92 -20.66 -20.74
C LEU A 313 -1.16 -21.93 -19.92
N LYS A 314 -1.33 -23.09 -20.56
CA LYS A 314 -1.51 -24.37 -19.87
C LYS A 314 -0.28 -24.74 -19.03
N ILE A 315 0.92 -24.52 -19.56
CA ILE A 315 2.18 -24.77 -18.84
C ILE A 315 2.29 -23.82 -17.64
N ASP A 316 2.06 -22.52 -17.86
CA ASP A 316 2.12 -21.49 -16.83
C ASP A 316 1.11 -21.77 -15.72
N LEU A 317 -0.19 -21.89 -16.04
CA LEU A 317 -1.23 -22.15 -15.04
C LEU A 317 -1.01 -23.45 -14.30
N ARG A 318 -0.59 -24.53 -14.96
CA ARG A 318 -0.30 -25.79 -14.27
C ARG A 318 0.85 -25.63 -13.28
N ALA A 319 1.92 -24.93 -13.67
CA ALA A 319 3.06 -24.68 -12.80
C ALA A 319 2.68 -23.78 -11.60
N LEU A 320 1.83 -22.79 -11.83
CA LEU A 320 1.43 -21.81 -10.83
C LEU A 320 0.42 -22.39 -9.83
N LEU A 321 -0.65 -23.03 -10.33
CA LEU A 321 -1.79 -23.47 -9.53
C LEU A 321 -1.59 -24.83 -8.83
N LYS A 322 -0.85 -25.77 -9.45
CA LYS A 322 -0.61 -27.09 -8.82
C LYS A 322 0.52 -27.09 -7.80
N GLY A 323 1.27 -26.00 -7.67
CA GLY A 323 2.36 -25.91 -6.72
C GLY A 323 1.85 -25.85 -5.28
N LEU A 324 2.50 -26.58 -4.36
CA LEU A 324 2.29 -26.46 -2.91
C LEU A 324 2.20 -24.99 -2.43
N PRO A 325 3.02 -24.06 -2.94
CA PRO A 325 2.97 -22.71 -2.40
C PRO A 325 1.73 -21.92 -2.82
N PHE A 326 1.04 -22.30 -3.90
CA PHE A 326 -0.27 -21.69 -4.23
C PHE A 326 -1.33 -22.06 -3.20
N VAL A 327 -1.34 -23.32 -2.76
CA VAL A 327 -2.23 -23.79 -1.68
C VAL A 327 -1.96 -23.02 -0.40
N VAL A 328 -0.68 -22.80 -0.07
CA VAL A 328 -0.31 -22.01 1.11
C VAL A 328 -0.72 -20.54 0.95
N VAL A 329 -0.59 -19.93 -0.23
CA VAL A 329 -1.12 -18.57 -0.49
C VAL A 329 -2.62 -18.49 -0.23
N ILE A 330 -3.40 -19.46 -0.73
CA ILE A 330 -4.85 -19.52 -0.48
C ILE A 330 -5.12 -19.65 1.01
N ALA A 331 -4.47 -20.58 1.70
CA ALA A 331 -4.68 -20.80 3.13
C ALA A 331 -4.38 -19.53 3.95
N LEU A 332 -3.27 -18.86 3.65
CA LEU A 332 -2.88 -17.61 4.31
C LEU A 332 -3.86 -16.47 4.02
N TRP A 333 -4.30 -16.34 2.78
CA TRP A 333 -5.27 -15.34 2.39
C TRP A 333 -6.63 -15.57 3.06
N LEU A 334 -7.13 -16.81 3.04
CA LEU A 334 -8.37 -17.18 3.71
C LEU A 334 -8.30 -16.92 5.21
N PHE A 335 -7.20 -17.31 5.86
CA PHE A 335 -6.99 -17.03 7.28
C PHE A 335 -7.02 -15.52 7.55
N PHE A 336 -6.26 -14.74 6.78
CA PHE A 336 -6.21 -13.29 6.95
C PHE A 336 -7.55 -12.59 6.73
N LEU A 337 -8.24 -12.88 5.62
CA LEU A 337 -9.54 -12.30 5.31
C LEU A 337 -10.58 -12.70 6.36
N GLY A 338 -10.56 -13.96 6.81
CA GLY A 338 -11.44 -14.45 7.86
C GLY A 338 -11.25 -13.71 9.18
N MET A 339 -9.99 -13.48 9.57
CA MET A 339 -9.65 -12.70 10.77
C MET A 339 -10.11 -11.24 10.67
N VAL A 340 -9.91 -10.59 9.52
CA VAL A 340 -10.34 -9.21 9.29
C VAL A 340 -11.86 -9.09 9.33
N VAL A 341 -12.59 -10.02 8.70
CA VAL A 341 -14.05 -10.02 8.75
C VAL A 341 -14.53 -10.22 10.18
N TYR A 342 -13.97 -11.21 10.89
CA TYR A 342 -14.30 -11.49 12.28
C TYR A 342 -14.08 -10.27 13.18
N SER A 343 -12.91 -9.62 13.10
CA SER A 343 -12.59 -8.46 13.94
C SER A 343 -13.50 -7.26 13.69
N ASN A 344 -13.91 -7.03 12.44
CA ASN A 344 -14.84 -5.95 12.08
C ASN A 344 -16.28 -6.21 12.52
N MET A 345 -16.64 -7.48 12.73
CA MET A 345 -17.94 -7.87 13.28
C MET A 345 -17.97 -7.79 14.81
N ASP A 346 -16.87 -8.18 15.45
CA ASP A 346 -16.68 -8.19 16.90
C ASP A 346 -16.29 -6.80 17.47
N ALA A 347 -16.73 -5.70 16.84
CA ALA A 347 -16.27 -4.32 17.09
C ALA A 347 -16.65 -3.72 18.47
N GLY A 348 -16.96 -4.56 19.47
CA GLY A 348 -17.09 -4.20 20.87
C GLY A 348 -18.47 -3.66 21.29
N MET A 349 -18.61 -3.39 22.58
CA MET A 349 -19.88 -3.09 23.28
C MET A 349 -20.56 -1.76 22.90
N ARG A 350 -19.98 -0.91 22.04
CA ARG A 350 -20.49 0.45 21.74
C ARG A 350 -21.21 0.58 20.40
N LEU A 351 -21.05 -0.38 19.49
CA LEU A 351 -21.76 -0.42 18.21
C LEU A 351 -22.54 -1.74 18.16
N PRO A 352 -23.79 -1.75 17.66
CA PRO A 352 -24.46 -3.01 17.34
C PRO A 352 -23.51 -3.85 16.47
N GLN A 353 -23.41 -5.15 16.76
CA GLN A 353 -22.71 -6.10 15.89
C GLN A 353 -23.14 -5.79 14.46
N ARG A 354 -22.18 -5.44 13.59
CA ARG A 354 -22.54 -5.16 12.20
C ARG A 354 -23.08 -6.46 11.61
N TYR A 355 -24.29 -6.41 11.09
CA TYR A 355 -24.84 -7.51 10.30
C TYR A 355 -23.81 -7.91 9.24
N ALA A 356 -23.70 -9.22 8.95
CA ALA A 356 -22.84 -9.74 7.89
C ALA A 356 -23.38 -9.39 6.49
N SER A 357 -23.64 -8.10 6.24
CA SER A 357 -24.16 -7.62 4.96
C SER A 357 -23.13 -7.79 3.85
N THR A 358 -23.62 -7.94 2.63
CA THR A 358 -22.75 -8.09 1.45
C THR A 358 -21.84 -6.86 1.30
N GLY A 359 -22.32 -5.67 1.66
CA GLY A 359 -21.53 -4.45 1.65
C GLY A 359 -20.36 -4.44 2.63
N LEU A 360 -20.55 -4.96 3.85
CA LEU A 360 -19.46 -5.14 4.81
C LEU A 360 -18.41 -6.12 4.27
N MET A 361 -18.84 -7.24 3.71
CA MET A 361 -17.94 -8.24 3.11
C MET A 361 -17.12 -7.64 1.97
N VAL A 362 -17.78 -6.95 1.05
CA VAL A 362 -17.15 -6.27 -0.09
C VAL A 362 -16.17 -5.20 0.36
N ARG A 363 -16.51 -4.41 1.39
CA ARG A 363 -15.60 -3.42 2.00
C ARG A 363 -14.33 -4.08 2.57
N ASN A 364 -14.48 -5.20 3.28
CA ASN A 364 -13.34 -5.92 3.86
C ASN A 364 -12.44 -6.51 2.77
N ILE A 365 -13.01 -7.05 1.69
CA ILE A 365 -12.24 -7.53 0.52
C ILE A 365 -11.50 -6.36 -0.13
N ILE A 366 -12.19 -5.25 -0.46
CA ILE A 366 -11.58 -4.09 -1.15
C ILE A 366 -10.42 -3.49 -0.36
N SER A 367 -10.55 -3.40 0.96
CA SER A 367 -9.50 -2.83 1.83
C SER A 367 -8.31 -3.76 2.03
N SER A 368 -8.51 -5.07 2.06
CA SER A 368 -7.49 -6.06 2.43
C SER A 368 -6.78 -6.69 1.24
N PHE A 369 -7.48 -6.87 0.12
CA PHE A 369 -7.03 -7.64 -1.04
C PHE A 369 -5.81 -7.06 -1.78
N PRO A 370 -5.73 -5.74 -2.07
CA PRO A 370 -4.70 -5.22 -2.96
C PRO A 370 -3.26 -5.49 -2.52
N LEU A 371 -2.96 -5.36 -1.21
CA LEU A 371 -1.59 -5.55 -0.69
C LEU A 371 -1.14 -7.01 -0.84
N ILE A 372 -2.01 -7.96 -0.48
CA ILE A 372 -1.70 -9.39 -0.56
C ILE A 372 -1.64 -9.84 -2.01
N LEU A 373 -2.60 -9.42 -2.82
CA LEU A 373 -2.59 -9.71 -4.26
C LEU A 373 -1.28 -9.24 -4.88
N LEU A 374 -0.91 -7.98 -4.66
CA LEU A 374 0.30 -7.38 -5.22
C LEU A 374 1.56 -8.17 -4.87
N SER A 375 1.68 -8.61 -3.62
CA SER A 375 2.80 -9.44 -3.16
C SER A 375 2.85 -10.78 -3.92
N VAL A 376 1.69 -11.42 -4.10
CA VAL A 376 1.53 -12.69 -4.81
C VAL A 376 1.86 -12.54 -6.30
N ILE A 377 1.26 -11.58 -7.00
CA ILE A 377 1.46 -11.39 -8.44
C ILE A 377 2.87 -10.87 -8.77
N SER A 378 3.52 -10.10 -7.87
CA SER A 378 4.91 -9.67 -8.05
C SER A 378 5.86 -10.85 -8.03
N PHE A 379 5.67 -11.77 -7.08
CA PHE A 379 6.47 -12.99 -6.98
C PHE A 379 6.21 -13.93 -8.17
N TYR A 380 4.95 -14.23 -8.45
CA TYR A 380 4.61 -15.11 -9.57
C TYR A 380 4.99 -14.51 -10.92
N GLY A 381 4.92 -13.19 -11.08
CA GLY A 381 5.37 -12.48 -12.28
C GLY A 381 6.89 -12.57 -12.47
N MET A 382 7.67 -12.45 -11.39
CA MET A 382 9.10 -12.74 -11.43
C MET A 382 9.35 -14.20 -11.86
N GLU A 383 8.68 -15.16 -11.24
CA GLU A 383 8.94 -16.58 -11.51
C GLU A 383 8.51 -16.99 -12.92
N THR A 384 7.35 -16.52 -13.42
CA THR A 384 6.90 -16.82 -14.79
C THR A 384 7.84 -16.27 -15.86
N VAL A 385 8.36 -15.06 -15.69
CA VAL A 385 9.30 -14.45 -16.63
C VAL A 385 10.65 -15.18 -16.61
N TRP A 386 11.12 -15.58 -15.43
CA TRP A 386 12.45 -16.18 -15.25
C TRP A 386 12.50 -17.71 -15.31
N ARG A 387 11.36 -18.40 -15.40
CA ARG A 387 11.30 -19.86 -15.35
C ARG A 387 12.14 -20.53 -16.44
N SER A 388 11.96 -20.13 -17.69
CA SER A 388 12.69 -20.70 -18.84
C SER A 388 14.21 -20.51 -18.73
N ARG A 389 14.66 -19.38 -18.15
CA ARG A 389 16.08 -19.12 -17.88
C ARG A 389 16.60 -19.97 -16.73
N SER A 390 15.83 -20.10 -15.67
CA SER A 390 16.19 -20.89 -14.48
C SER A 390 16.32 -22.38 -14.81
N THR A 391 15.55 -22.88 -15.78
CA THR A 391 15.64 -24.26 -16.27
C THR A 391 16.58 -24.45 -17.46
N ARG A 392 17.20 -23.37 -17.97
CA ARG A 392 18.05 -23.34 -19.18
C ARG A 392 17.34 -23.78 -20.47
N ILE A 393 16.01 -23.75 -20.51
CA ILE A 393 15.20 -24.07 -21.70
C ILE A 393 15.04 -22.84 -22.62
N TYR A 394 15.34 -21.64 -22.13
CA TYR A 394 15.17 -20.40 -22.90
C TYR A 394 15.87 -20.42 -24.27
N VAL A 395 17.00 -21.12 -24.42
CA VAL A 395 17.71 -21.28 -25.70
C VAL A 395 16.85 -22.02 -26.72
N LEU A 396 16.16 -23.08 -26.31
CA LEU A 396 15.23 -23.84 -27.15
C LEU A 396 14.01 -22.98 -27.49
N GLU A 397 13.45 -22.28 -26.50
CA GLU A 397 12.32 -21.36 -26.69
C GLU A 397 12.65 -20.25 -27.69
N ASP A 398 13.82 -19.61 -27.54
CA ASP A 398 14.27 -18.51 -28.39
C ASP A 398 14.66 -18.97 -29.81
N SER A 399 14.92 -20.27 -30.01
CA SER A 399 15.24 -20.87 -31.32
C SER A 399 14.00 -21.28 -32.12
N THR A 400 12.80 -21.19 -31.53
CA THR A 400 11.53 -21.48 -32.23
C THR A 400 10.97 -20.23 -32.91
N PRO A 401 10.15 -20.36 -33.98
CA PRO A 401 9.50 -19.22 -34.64
C PRO A 401 8.38 -18.56 -33.82
N VAL A 402 8.35 -18.78 -32.50
CA VAL A 402 7.33 -18.26 -31.59
C VAL A 402 7.42 -16.74 -31.46
N GLN A 403 6.30 -16.07 -31.73
CA GLN A 403 6.19 -14.63 -31.56
C GLN A 403 6.31 -14.21 -30.09
N VAL A 404 7.15 -13.20 -29.83
CA VAL A 404 7.36 -12.64 -28.48
C VAL A 404 6.06 -12.11 -27.88
N THR A 405 5.21 -11.49 -28.70
CA THR A 405 3.89 -10.95 -28.29
C THR A 405 2.99 -12.02 -27.69
N VAL A 406 2.91 -13.19 -28.34
CA VAL A 406 2.09 -14.33 -27.90
C VAL A 406 2.59 -14.87 -26.56
N VAL A 407 3.91 -15.01 -26.38
CA VAL A 407 4.51 -15.46 -25.12
C VAL A 407 4.26 -14.48 -23.99
N MET A 408 4.40 -13.17 -24.24
CA MET A 408 4.14 -12.14 -23.24
C MET A 408 2.66 -12.09 -22.88
N LEU A 409 1.76 -12.24 -23.86
CA LEU A 409 0.32 -12.31 -23.64
C LEU A 409 -0.06 -13.54 -22.79
N ALA A 410 0.52 -14.71 -23.06
CA ALA A 410 0.28 -15.91 -22.27
C ALA A 410 0.71 -15.74 -20.80
N LYS A 411 1.85 -15.10 -20.54
CA LYS A 411 2.30 -14.77 -19.17
C LYS A 411 1.36 -13.80 -18.47
N TRP A 412 0.91 -12.77 -19.19
CA TRP A 412 -0.03 -11.79 -18.66
C TRP A 412 -1.37 -12.43 -18.29
N ILE A 413 -1.98 -13.18 -19.21
CA ILE A 413 -3.24 -13.91 -18.94
C ILE A 413 -3.07 -14.87 -17.75
N SER A 414 -1.93 -15.56 -17.66
CA SER A 414 -1.68 -16.49 -16.55
C SER A 414 -1.67 -15.80 -15.18
N LEU A 415 -1.08 -14.60 -15.06
CA LEU A 415 -1.15 -13.80 -13.83
C LEU A 415 -2.57 -13.27 -13.57
N CYS A 416 -3.27 -12.85 -14.61
CA CYS A 416 -4.65 -12.39 -14.51
C CYS A 416 -5.58 -13.49 -13.97
N CYS A 417 -5.42 -14.73 -14.44
CA CYS A 417 -6.15 -15.88 -13.91
C CYS A 417 -5.91 -16.10 -12.41
N ILE A 418 -4.69 -15.90 -11.91
CA ILE A 418 -4.40 -15.98 -10.47
C ILE A 418 -5.21 -14.93 -9.70
N ALA A 419 -5.18 -13.68 -10.16
CA ALA A 419 -5.90 -12.59 -9.51
C ALA A 419 -7.42 -12.85 -9.48
N LEU A 420 -8.00 -13.21 -10.61
CA LEU A 420 -9.44 -13.52 -10.72
C LEU A 420 -9.84 -14.71 -9.83
N LEU A 421 -9.01 -15.75 -9.77
CA LEU A 421 -9.25 -16.91 -8.91
C LEU A 421 -9.24 -16.52 -7.42
N LEU A 422 -8.29 -15.69 -7.00
CA LEU A 422 -8.24 -15.18 -5.62
C LEU A 422 -9.46 -14.29 -5.28
N ILE A 423 -9.95 -13.48 -6.23
CA ILE A 423 -11.20 -12.72 -6.06
C ILE A 423 -12.37 -13.69 -5.85
N THR A 424 -12.51 -14.71 -6.69
CA THR A 424 -13.56 -15.73 -6.56
C THR A 424 -13.50 -16.44 -5.21
N ILE A 425 -12.32 -16.85 -4.77
CA ILE A 425 -12.14 -17.49 -3.45
C ILE A 425 -12.56 -16.54 -2.32
N SER A 426 -12.25 -15.25 -2.42
CA SER A 426 -12.63 -14.25 -1.43
C SER A 426 -14.15 -14.10 -1.33
N ILE A 427 -14.84 -14.07 -2.49
CA ILE A 427 -16.30 -14.01 -2.56
C ILE A 427 -16.91 -15.25 -1.91
N LEU A 428 -16.43 -16.45 -2.28
CA LEU A 428 -16.92 -17.70 -1.72
C LEU A 428 -16.72 -17.77 -0.20
N GLN A 429 -15.56 -17.34 0.31
CA GLN A 429 -15.32 -17.29 1.75
C GLN A 429 -16.30 -16.35 2.45
N CYS A 430 -16.50 -15.13 1.92
CA CYS A 430 -17.44 -14.20 2.51
C CYS A 430 -18.87 -14.73 2.50
N MET A 431 -19.31 -15.39 1.44
CA MET A 431 -20.62 -16.06 1.41
C MET A 431 -20.74 -17.13 2.49
N VAL A 432 -19.70 -17.95 2.68
CA VAL A 432 -19.67 -18.95 3.77
C VAL A 432 -19.75 -18.28 5.15
N LEU A 433 -19.02 -17.18 5.35
CA LEU A 433 -19.08 -16.42 6.61
C LEU A 433 -20.48 -15.81 6.83
N GLN A 434 -21.12 -15.26 5.79
CA GLN A 434 -22.50 -14.76 5.88
C GLN A 434 -23.48 -15.84 6.35
N LEU A 435 -23.31 -17.07 5.87
CA LEU A 435 -24.11 -18.22 6.31
C LEU A 435 -23.81 -18.60 7.77
N ILE A 436 -22.53 -18.64 8.17
CA ILE A 436 -22.11 -18.92 9.55
C ILE A 436 -22.69 -17.90 10.53
N PHE A 437 -22.70 -16.62 10.15
CA PHE A 437 -23.25 -15.53 10.95
C PHE A 437 -24.77 -15.35 10.79
N GLN A 438 -25.47 -16.32 10.19
CA GLN A 438 -26.93 -16.34 10.07
C GLN A 438 -27.53 -15.12 9.33
N TYR A 439 -26.79 -14.54 8.38
CA TYR A 439 -27.24 -13.43 7.54
C TYR A 439 -27.17 -13.78 6.04
N PRO A 440 -28.07 -14.64 5.52
CA PRO A 440 -28.00 -15.16 4.14
C PRO A 440 -28.51 -14.17 3.06
N LYS A 441 -28.34 -12.86 3.24
CA LYS A 441 -28.73 -11.86 2.24
C LYS A 441 -27.57 -11.56 1.28
N ILE A 442 -27.53 -12.31 0.19
CA ILE A 442 -26.45 -12.26 -0.82
C ILE A 442 -26.85 -11.35 -1.98
N GLU A 443 -26.09 -10.27 -2.17
CA GLU A 443 -26.27 -9.34 -3.29
C GLU A 443 -25.27 -9.64 -4.41
N TRP A 444 -25.66 -10.51 -5.35
CA TRP A 444 -24.79 -10.99 -6.44
C TRP A 444 -24.15 -9.88 -7.26
N ASN A 445 -24.91 -8.84 -7.61
CA ASN A 445 -24.41 -7.71 -8.38
C ASN A 445 -23.25 -7.00 -7.67
N LEU A 446 -23.32 -6.92 -6.34
CA LEU A 446 -22.28 -6.28 -5.55
C LEU A 446 -21.02 -7.15 -5.48
N TYR A 447 -21.14 -8.47 -5.35
CA TYR A 447 -19.98 -9.37 -5.46
C TYR A 447 -19.35 -9.36 -6.85
N LEU A 448 -20.16 -9.40 -7.91
CA LEU A 448 -19.67 -9.34 -9.30
C LEU A 448 -18.93 -8.04 -9.59
N SER A 449 -19.32 -6.93 -8.94
CA SER A 449 -18.60 -5.65 -9.08
C SER A 449 -17.12 -5.73 -8.67
N LEU A 450 -16.73 -6.68 -7.79
CA LEU A 450 -15.34 -6.87 -7.38
C LEU A 450 -14.44 -7.29 -8.55
N PHE A 451 -14.96 -8.00 -9.55
CA PHE A 451 -14.19 -8.31 -10.76
C PHE A 451 -13.84 -7.05 -11.56
N TYR A 452 -14.69 -6.02 -11.53
CA TYR A 452 -14.38 -4.74 -12.13
C TYR A 452 -13.44 -3.92 -11.23
N ILE A 453 -13.77 -3.79 -9.95
CA ILE A 453 -13.09 -2.89 -9.00
C ILE A 453 -11.70 -3.37 -8.60
N LEU A 454 -11.52 -4.68 -8.43
CA LEU A 454 -10.23 -5.31 -8.06
C LEU A 454 -9.60 -6.02 -9.25
N GLY A 455 -10.41 -6.64 -10.11
CA GLY A 455 -9.91 -7.35 -11.28
C GLY A 455 -9.22 -6.41 -12.25
N VAL A 456 -9.85 -5.32 -12.69
CA VAL A 456 -9.22 -4.39 -13.67
C VAL A 456 -7.87 -3.86 -13.19
N PRO A 457 -7.72 -3.29 -11.97
CA PRO A 457 -6.40 -2.91 -11.44
C PRO A 457 -5.39 -4.05 -11.45
N SER A 458 -5.79 -5.26 -11.05
CA SER A 458 -4.89 -6.42 -11.02
C SER A 458 -4.38 -6.83 -12.42
N LEU A 459 -5.19 -6.64 -13.46
CA LEU A 459 -4.77 -6.85 -14.86
C LEU A 459 -3.67 -5.85 -15.25
N LEU A 460 -3.82 -4.59 -14.83
CA LEU A 460 -2.86 -3.52 -15.09
C LEU A 460 -1.56 -3.74 -14.31
N ASP A 461 -1.66 -4.11 -13.03
CA ASP A 461 -0.53 -4.48 -12.19
C ASP A 461 0.26 -5.63 -12.83
N ALA A 462 -0.41 -6.70 -13.26
CA ALA A 462 0.21 -7.85 -13.90
C ALA A 462 1.00 -7.46 -15.17
N SER A 463 0.46 -6.53 -15.97
CA SER A 463 1.14 -6.00 -17.17
C SER A 463 2.45 -5.30 -16.79
N VAL A 464 2.38 -4.34 -15.85
CA VAL A 464 3.56 -3.57 -15.42
C VAL A 464 4.61 -4.46 -14.77
N ILE A 465 4.21 -5.44 -13.95
CA ILE A 465 5.12 -6.41 -13.34
C ILE A 465 5.90 -7.18 -14.41
N ILE A 466 5.21 -7.78 -15.38
CA ILE A 466 5.87 -8.53 -16.46
C ILE A 466 6.82 -7.63 -17.26
N SER A 467 6.39 -6.40 -17.51
CA SER A 467 7.18 -5.43 -18.24
C SER A 467 8.46 -5.02 -17.51
N ILE A 468 8.37 -4.67 -16.22
CA ILE A 468 9.54 -4.36 -15.38
C ILE A 468 10.50 -5.56 -15.33
N GLN A 469 9.96 -6.76 -15.10
CA GLN A 469 10.72 -8.01 -15.05
C GLN A 469 11.46 -8.31 -16.36
N THR A 470 10.87 -7.92 -17.49
CA THR A 470 11.45 -8.14 -18.81
C THR A 470 12.49 -7.07 -19.17
N ILE A 471 12.22 -5.78 -18.90
CA ILE A 471 13.12 -4.67 -19.27
C ILE A 471 14.43 -4.70 -18.47
N VAL A 472 14.33 -4.85 -17.14
CA VAL A 472 15.50 -4.73 -16.24
C VAL A 472 16.52 -5.85 -16.50
N GLY A 473 16.08 -7.01 -16.98
CA GLY A 473 16.97 -8.09 -17.39
C GLY A 473 17.71 -8.80 -16.24
N LEU A 474 17.44 -8.44 -14.98
CA LEU A 474 18.00 -9.06 -13.76
C LEU A 474 16.89 -9.49 -12.78
N LYS A 475 16.87 -10.76 -12.35
CA LYS A 475 15.76 -11.38 -11.59
C LYS A 475 15.37 -10.62 -10.33
N TYR A 476 16.31 -10.42 -9.41
CA TYR A 476 16.02 -9.78 -8.12
C TYR A 476 15.99 -8.25 -8.16
N PRO A 477 16.87 -7.55 -8.91
CA PRO A 477 16.75 -6.10 -9.09
C PRO A 477 15.42 -5.69 -9.72
N ALA A 478 14.89 -6.49 -10.66
CA ALA A 478 13.57 -6.22 -11.22
C ALA A 478 12.44 -6.42 -10.20
N LEU A 479 12.53 -7.43 -9.34
CA LEU A 479 11.59 -7.60 -8.22
C LEU A 479 11.66 -6.39 -7.26
N LEU A 480 12.86 -5.92 -6.91
CA LEU A 480 13.04 -4.74 -6.07
C LEU A 480 12.43 -3.49 -6.71
N LEU A 481 12.67 -3.25 -8.00
CA LEU A 481 12.09 -2.12 -8.73
C LEU A 481 10.56 -2.21 -8.81
N THR A 482 10.03 -3.42 -8.98
CA THR A 482 8.58 -3.67 -8.96
C THR A 482 7.99 -3.27 -7.60
N VAL A 483 8.56 -3.78 -6.51
CA VAL A 483 8.12 -3.44 -5.14
C VAL A 483 8.22 -1.95 -4.88
N LEU A 484 9.32 -1.30 -5.28
CA LEU A 484 9.52 0.14 -5.14
C LEU A 484 8.47 0.92 -5.92
N PHE A 485 8.24 0.59 -7.19
CA PHE A 485 7.24 1.24 -8.04
C PHE A 485 5.86 1.23 -7.38
N PHE A 486 5.42 0.08 -6.88
CA PHE A 486 4.12 -0.01 -6.21
C PHE A 486 4.10 0.58 -4.80
N ALA A 487 5.21 0.55 -4.06
CA ALA A 487 5.31 1.26 -2.78
C ALA A 487 5.14 2.78 -3.01
N LEU A 488 5.78 3.34 -4.03
CA LEU A 488 5.67 4.75 -4.38
C LEU A 488 4.27 5.12 -4.89
N THR A 489 3.68 4.29 -5.75
CA THR A 489 2.41 4.64 -6.42
C THR A 489 1.18 4.24 -5.60
N ASN A 490 1.17 3.10 -4.92
CA ASN A 490 -0.02 2.57 -4.25
C ASN A 490 -0.03 2.80 -2.72
N SER A 491 1.14 2.87 -2.07
CA SER A 491 1.19 2.94 -0.60
C SER A 491 1.18 4.37 -0.03
N PHE A 492 1.06 4.46 1.30
CA PHE A 492 1.20 5.69 2.08
C PHE A 492 2.60 6.31 1.97
N ILE A 493 3.62 5.52 1.64
CA ILE A 493 4.99 6.03 1.42
C ILE A 493 4.97 7.04 0.27
N GLY A 494 4.17 6.80 -0.77
CA GLY A 494 3.97 7.75 -1.86
C GLY A 494 3.34 9.08 -1.44
N THR A 495 2.41 9.09 -0.47
CA THR A 495 1.76 10.35 -0.03
C THR A 495 2.76 11.16 0.76
N MET A 496 3.52 10.50 1.62
CA MET A 496 4.63 11.13 2.34
C MET A 496 5.70 11.67 1.38
N LEU A 497 5.89 11.08 0.20
CA LEU A 497 6.79 11.60 -0.84
C LEU A 497 6.26 12.81 -1.63
N GLY A 498 5.06 13.33 -1.29
CA GLY A 498 4.41 14.40 -2.07
C GLY A 498 3.83 13.91 -3.40
N ILE A 499 3.77 12.59 -3.65
CA ILE A 499 3.11 12.01 -4.83
C ILE A 499 1.60 11.98 -4.59
N GLU A 500 0.98 13.10 -4.24
CA GLU A 500 -0.42 13.12 -3.82
C GLU A 500 -1.38 13.03 -5.00
N HIS A 501 -0.99 13.62 -6.13
CA HIS A 501 -1.85 13.73 -7.30
C HIS A 501 -2.32 12.33 -7.80
N PRO A 502 -3.64 12.10 -7.93
CA PRO A 502 -4.23 10.83 -8.38
C PRO A 502 -3.67 10.26 -9.69
N LEU A 503 -3.19 11.11 -10.60
CA LEU A 503 -2.53 10.71 -11.86
C LEU A 503 -1.19 10.01 -11.68
N PHE A 504 -0.50 10.19 -10.55
CA PHE A 504 0.73 9.45 -10.26
C PHE A 504 0.46 8.17 -9.46
N ARG A 505 -0.81 7.92 -9.10
CA ARG A 505 -1.25 6.76 -8.32
C ARG A 505 -1.69 5.62 -9.23
N PHE A 506 -0.70 4.85 -9.69
CA PHE A 506 -0.86 3.72 -10.61
C PHE A 506 -1.95 2.76 -10.17
N ALA A 507 -2.99 2.60 -11.00
CA ALA A 507 -4.12 1.68 -10.81
C ALA A 507 -4.81 1.70 -9.41
N LYS A 508 -4.48 2.66 -8.55
CA LYS A 508 -5.04 2.76 -7.19
C LYS A 508 -6.52 3.07 -7.28
N SER A 509 -7.35 2.12 -6.84
CA SER A 509 -8.79 2.36 -6.74
C SER A 509 -9.07 3.41 -5.64
N PRO A 510 -9.71 4.54 -5.95
CA PRO A 510 -10.19 5.48 -4.94
C PRO A 510 -11.49 4.99 -4.27
N LEU A 511 -12.06 3.86 -4.74
CA LEU A 511 -13.35 3.36 -4.30
C LEU A 511 -13.25 2.71 -2.92
N ASN A 512 -13.84 3.36 -1.94
CA ASN A 512 -14.29 2.71 -0.72
C ASN A 512 -15.80 2.46 -0.85
N TYR A 513 -16.25 1.29 -0.40
CA TYR A 513 -17.69 1.02 -0.32
C TYR A 513 -18.32 1.95 0.72
N SER A 514 -19.25 2.80 0.30
CA SER A 514 -19.82 3.88 1.11
C SER A 514 -20.95 3.42 2.04
N GLY A 515 -21.29 2.12 2.03
CA GLY A 515 -22.34 1.51 2.84
C GLY A 515 -23.51 0.99 2.00
N ASP A 516 -24.37 0.20 2.65
CA ASP A 516 -25.46 -0.55 1.99
C ASP A 516 -26.48 0.35 1.27
N MET A 517 -26.63 1.61 1.69
CA MET A 517 -27.55 2.55 1.07
C MET A 517 -27.01 3.12 -0.25
N ASN A 518 -25.77 3.63 -0.27
CA ASN A 518 -25.21 4.36 -1.41
C ASN A 518 -24.33 3.51 -2.34
N GLY A 519 -23.86 2.35 -1.88
CA GLY A 519 -22.97 1.48 -2.64
C GLY A 519 -21.65 2.18 -3.02
N PHE A 520 -21.32 2.20 -4.31
CA PHE A 520 -20.15 2.92 -4.86
C PHE A 520 -20.46 4.35 -5.32
N GLY A 521 -21.73 4.66 -5.63
CA GLY A 521 -22.18 5.99 -6.07
C GLY A 521 -21.39 6.60 -7.23
N ALA A 522 -21.25 7.94 -7.21
CA ALA A 522 -20.56 8.72 -8.24
C ALA A 522 -19.07 8.37 -8.41
N TYR A 523 -18.45 7.71 -7.43
CA TYR A 523 -17.03 7.35 -7.50
C TYR A 523 -16.73 6.31 -8.59
N LEU A 524 -17.70 5.46 -8.95
CA LEU A 524 -17.50 4.43 -9.97
C LEU A 524 -17.18 5.05 -11.34
N HIS A 525 -17.74 6.22 -11.62
CA HIS A 525 -17.44 6.99 -12.82
C HIS A 525 -15.99 7.49 -12.82
N ALA A 526 -15.53 8.11 -11.73
CA ALA A 526 -14.14 8.58 -11.61
C ALA A 526 -13.14 7.42 -11.71
N PHE A 527 -13.48 6.26 -11.11
CA PHE A 527 -12.70 5.04 -11.25
C PHE A 527 -12.56 4.59 -12.70
N GLY A 528 -13.64 4.59 -13.48
CA GLY A 528 -13.63 4.19 -14.89
C GLY A 528 -12.65 5.03 -15.73
N PHE A 529 -12.71 6.37 -15.62
CA PHE A 529 -11.77 7.27 -16.31
C PHE A 529 -10.33 7.02 -15.90
N LYS A 530 -10.09 6.81 -14.59
CA LYS A 530 -8.75 6.48 -14.08
C LYS A 530 -8.25 5.14 -14.61
N MET A 531 -9.11 4.13 -14.73
CA MET A 531 -8.75 2.83 -15.30
C MET A 531 -8.46 2.93 -16.81
N ILE A 532 -9.19 3.75 -17.56
CA ILE A 532 -8.90 4.02 -18.98
C ILE A 532 -7.51 4.66 -19.13
N TYR A 533 -7.21 5.67 -18.31
CA TYR A 533 -5.89 6.30 -18.27
C TYR A 533 -4.76 5.30 -17.98
N TRP A 534 -4.93 4.44 -16.98
CA TRP A 534 -3.88 3.46 -16.66
C TRP A 534 -3.82 2.29 -17.65
N THR A 535 -4.93 1.96 -18.30
CA THR A 535 -4.94 0.95 -19.38
C THR A 535 -4.09 1.39 -20.55
N SER A 536 -4.19 2.67 -20.97
CA SER A 536 -3.34 3.18 -22.05
C SER A 536 -1.86 3.23 -21.65
N PHE A 537 -1.54 3.64 -20.42
CA PHE A 537 -0.18 3.59 -19.89
C PHE A 537 0.40 2.16 -19.85
N SER A 538 -0.34 1.20 -19.29
CA SER A 538 0.09 -0.21 -19.23
C SER A 538 0.23 -0.82 -20.62
N ALA A 539 -0.63 -0.45 -21.58
CA ALA A 539 -0.51 -0.88 -22.96
C ALA A 539 0.76 -0.33 -23.62
N LEU A 540 1.08 0.95 -23.42
CA LEU A 540 2.31 1.57 -23.93
C LEU A 540 3.57 0.89 -23.39
N ILE A 541 3.61 0.62 -22.09
CA ILE A 541 4.71 -0.11 -21.47
C ILE A 541 4.81 -1.53 -22.05
N ALA A 542 3.69 -2.25 -22.16
CA ALA A 542 3.66 -3.59 -22.76
C ALA A 542 4.19 -3.58 -24.20
N ILE A 543 3.77 -2.63 -25.02
CA ILE A 543 4.28 -2.43 -26.39
C ILE A 543 5.80 -2.19 -26.37
N GLY A 544 6.28 -1.27 -25.54
CA GLY A 544 7.72 -1.01 -25.37
C GLY A 544 8.51 -2.27 -24.98
N THR A 545 7.94 -3.10 -24.12
CA THR A 545 8.58 -4.37 -23.70
C THR A 545 8.61 -5.43 -24.80
N THR A 546 7.57 -5.52 -25.62
CA THR A 546 7.57 -6.43 -26.77
C THR A 546 8.60 -5.99 -27.82
N LEU A 547 8.70 -4.69 -28.10
CA LEU A 547 9.66 -4.14 -29.07
C LEU A 547 11.12 -4.33 -28.63
N THR A 548 11.43 -4.04 -27.35
CA THR A 548 12.77 -4.25 -26.79
C THR A 548 13.19 -5.71 -26.84
N ARG A 549 12.29 -6.64 -26.51
CA ARG A 549 12.57 -8.08 -26.54
C ARG A 549 12.66 -8.65 -27.96
N GLN A 550 11.88 -8.13 -28.91
CA GLN A 550 12.04 -8.48 -30.33
C GLN A 550 13.39 -8.02 -30.88
N LYS A 551 13.83 -6.80 -30.54
CA LYS A 551 15.16 -6.29 -30.92
C LYS A 551 16.29 -7.14 -30.35
N ALA A 552 16.13 -7.66 -29.13
CA ALA A 552 17.13 -8.55 -28.53
C ALA A 552 17.23 -9.92 -29.23
N ARG A 553 16.17 -10.39 -29.91
CA ARG A 553 16.16 -11.68 -30.62
C ARG A 553 16.67 -11.61 -32.06
N SER A 554 16.66 -10.44 -32.73
CA SER A 554 17.11 -10.30 -34.11
C SER A 554 18.06 -9.11 -34.28
N PHE A 555 19.26 -9.36 -34.80
CA PHE A 555 20.26 -8.31 -35.12
C PHE A 555 19.88 -7.50 -36.37
N SER A 556 19.01 -8.06 -37.23
CA SER A 556 18.45 -7.43 -38.42
C SER A 556 16.96 -7.14 -38.18
N VAL A 557 16.65 -5.96 -37.63
CA VAL A 557 15.26 -5.52 -37.45
C VAL A 557 14.86 -4.68 -38.65
N ASN A 558 14.07 -5.25 -39.54
CA ASN A 558 13.43 -4.52 -40.62
C ASN A 558 12.25 -3.72 -40.02
N LEU A 559 12.45 -2.42 -39.71
CA LEU A 559 11.48 -1.54 -39.03
C LEU A 559 10.13 -1.37 -39.75
N LYS A 560 9.98 -1.89 -40.98
CA LYS A 560 8.75 -1.82 -41.79
C LYS A 560 7.65 -2.78 -41.31
N SER A 561 7.98 -3.85 -40.57
CA SER A 561 6.99 -4.87 -40.13
C SER A 561 6.08 -4.41 -38.98
N HIS A 562 6.41 -3.32 -38.28
CA HIS A 562 5.73 -2.91 -37.03
C HIS A 562 4.69 -1.79 -37.18
N SER A 563 4.22 -1.49 -38.40
CA SER A 563 3.29 -0.38 -38.67
C SER A 563 2.05 -0.42 -37.76
N LYS A 564 1.40 -1.59 -37.62
CA LYS A 564 0.20 -1.75 -36.78
C LYS A 564 0.44 -1.47 -35.29
N LEU A 565 1.59 -1.91 -34.76
CA LEU A 565 1.94 -1.71 -33.36
C LEU A 565 2.24 -0.23 -33.06
N LYS A 566 2.85 0.48 -34.03
CA LYS A 566 3.11 1.92 -33.94
C LYS A 566 1.80 2.72 -33.97
N VAL A 567 0.88 2.40 -34.87
CA VAL A 567 -0.45 3.05 -34.92
C VAL A 567 -1.20 2.84 -33.61
N PHE A 568 -1.19 1.61 -33.07
CA PHE A 568 -1.81 1.31 -31.78
C PHE A 568 -1.14 2.08 -30.63
N ALA A 569 0.19 2.23 -30.62
CA ALA A 569 0.90 3.04 -29.64
C ALA A 569 0.50 4.53 -29.72
N VAL A 570 0.41 5.10 -30.92
CA VAL A 570 -0.04 6.49 -31.10
C VAL A 570 -1.46 6.69 -30.58
N LEU A 571 -2.37 5.75 -30.85
CA LEU A 571 -3.72 5.77 -30.30
C LEU A 571 -3.71 5.74 -28.76
N MET A 572 -2.91 4.87 -28.15
CA MET A 572 -2.80 4.81 -26.69
C MET A 572 -2.21 6.08 -26.09
N VAL A 573 -1.26 6.75 -26.76
CA VAL A 573 -0.76 8.07 -26.33
C VAL A 573 -1.88 9.11 -26.37
N ALA A 574 -2.68 9.16 -27.44
CA ALA A 574 -3.80 10.08 -27.52
C ALA A 574 -4.82 9.85 -26.38
N VAL A 575 -5.19 8.59 -26.12
CA VAL A 575 -6.08 8.22 -25.01
C VAL A 575 -5.49 8.62 -23.66
N LEU A 576 -4.18 8.38 -23.44
CA LEU A 576 -3.47 8.78 -22.21
C LEU A 576 -3.55 10.29 -21.96
N LEU A 577 -3.30 11.11 -23.00
CA LEU A 577 -3.31 12.57 -22.87
C LEU A 577 -4.73 13.10 -22.66
N ILE A 578 -5.71 12.61 -23.41
CA ILE A 578 -7.12 13.06 -23.29
C ILE A 578 -7.68 12.70 -21.91
N SER A 579 -7.53 11.44 -21.49
CA SER A 579 -8.01 11.00 -20.18
C SER A 579 -7.23 11.66 -19.03
N GLY A 580 -5.91 11.84 -19.18
CA GLY A 580 -5.08 12.54 -18.21
C GLY A 580 -5.49 14.00 -18.02
N HIS A 581 -5.75 14.72 -19.12
CA HIS A 581 -6.24 16.10 -19.08
C HIS A 581 -7.62 16.21 -18.43
N PHE A 582 -8.54 15.29 -18.76
CA PHE A 582 -9.88 15.24 -18.17
C PHE A 582 -9.85 15.05 -16.64
N ILE A 583 -8.96 14.18 -16.15
CA ILE A 583 -8.75 13.94 -14.72
C ILE A 583 -8.10 15.17 -14.08
N TYR A 584 -7.05 15.71 -14.69
CA TYR A 584 -6.30 16.86 -14.16
C TYR A 584 -7.20 18.07 -13.91
N GLN A 585 -8.06 18.44 -14.86
CA GLN A 585 -8.98 19.57 -14.69
C GLN A 585 -9.99 19.41 -13.54
N ARG A 586 -10.34 18.16 -13.18
CA ARG A 586 -11.34 17.85 -12.15
C ARG A 586 -10.71 17.52 -10.81
N THR A 587 -9.38 17.46 -10.76
CA THR A 587 -8.63 17.10 -9.56
C THR A 587 -8.01 18.35 -8.96
N GLN A 588 -8.30 18.60 -7.69
CA GLN A 588 -7.65 19.63 -6.89
C GLN A 588 -6.81 18.92 -5.83
N VAL A 589 -5.52 19.26 -5.76
CA VAL A 589 -4.62 18.74 -4.74
C VAL A 589 -4.47 19.83 -3.68
N GLY A 590 -5.01 19.57 -2.49
CA GLY A 590 -4.75 20.41 -1.32
C GLY A 590 -3.32 20.21 -0.85
N ASN A 591 -2.60 21.29 -0.60
CA ASN A 591 -1.26 21.25 -0.03
C ASN A 591 -1.34 21.63 1.45
N SER A 592 -1.02 20.69 2.35
CA SER A 592 -1.09 20.92 3.80
C SER A 592 -0.20 22.07 4.28
N ALA A 593 0.95 22.32 3.64
CA ALA A 593 1.80 23.47 3.98
C ALA A 593 1.11 24.79 3.60
N ALA A 594 0.49 24.84 2.42
CA ALA A 594 -0.25 26.02 1.97
C ALA A 594 -1.49 26.28 2.85
N GLU A 595 -2.11 25.23 3.41
CA GLU A 595 -3.22 25.37 4.36
C GLU A 595 -2.78 25.99 5.68
N ILE A 596 -1.60 25.61 6.21
CA ILE A 596 -1.03 26.22 7.42
C ILE A 596 -0.66 27.69 7.17
N ASP A 597 0.01 27.98 6.06
CA ASP A 597 0.35 29.34 5.68
C ASP A 597 -0.91 30.20 5.50
N TRP A 598 -1.96 29.62 4.89
CA TRP A 598 -3.27 30.26 4.75
C TRP A 598 -3.89 30.59 6.11
N MET A 599 -3.89 29.65 7.07
CA MET A 599 -4.40 29.88 8.43
C MET A 599 -3.64 30.98 9.16
N GLN A 600 -2.30 30.98 9.07
CA GLN A 600 -1.46 31.99 9.69
C GLN A 600 -1.74 33.39 9.12
N HIS A 601 -1.77 33.51 7.78
CA HIS A 601 -2.04 34.79 7.13
C HIS A 601 -3.47 35.29 7.37
N TYR A 602 -4.45 34.38 7.44
CA TYR A 602 -5.81 34.69 7.85
C TYR A 602 -5.82 35.36 9.23
N GLU A 603 -5.15 34.75 10.21
CA GLU A 603 -5.06 35.29 11.57
C GLU A 603 -4.40 36.67 11.57
N GLN A 604 -3.22 36.80 10.94
CA GLN A 604 -2.51 38.09 10.85
C GLN A 604 -3.38 39.20 10.25
N LYS A 605 -4.17 38.88 9.23
CA LYS A 605 -4.97 39.86 8.49
C LYS A 605 -6.28 40.22 9.21
N TYR A 606 -6.96 39.26 9.85
CA TYR A 606 -8.33 39.47 10.35
C TYR A 606 -8.45 39.52 11.87
N ARG A 607 -7.43 39.14 12.64
CA ARG A 607 -7.51 39.10 14.12
C ARG A 607 -7.89 40.43 14.77
N HIS A 608 -7.51 41.57 14.18
CA HIS A 608 -7.95 42.89 14.66
C HIS A 608 -9.49 43.11 14.66
N TYR A 609 -10.28 42.33 13.89
CA TYR A 609 -11.74 42.39 13.92
C TYR A 609 -12.36 41.61 15.10
N GLN A 610 -11.58 40.85 15.88
CA GLN A 610 -12.08 39.98 16.95
C GLN A 610 -12.92 40.73 18.01
N HIS A 611 -12.58 41.97 18.31
CA HIS A 611 -13.26 42.79 19.32
C HIS A 611 -14.22 43.83 18.72
N ILE A 612 -14.37 43.86 17.39
CA ILE A 612 -15.27 44.80 16.72
C ILE A 612 -16.70 44.22 16.78
N PRO A 613 -17.67 44.93 17.39
CA PRO A 613 -19.03 44.43 17.51
C PRO A 613 -19.64 44.20 16.13
N GLN A 614 -20.35 43.07 16.00
CA GLN A 614 -21.07 42.65 14.80
C GLN A 614 -22.54 42.41 15.13
N PRO A 615 -23.45 42.48 14.15
CA PRO A 615 -24.87 42.27 14.41
C PRO A 615 -25.14 40.81 14.79
N THR A 616 -26.18 40.61 15.61
CA THR A 616 -26.61 39.28 16.01
C THR A 616 -27.70 38.77 15.07
N ILE A 617 -27.56 37.55 14.58
CA ILE A 617 -28.60 36.85 13.83
C ILE A 617 -29.67 36.39 14.82
N VAL A 618 -30.89 36.94 14.74
CA VAL A 618 -32.00 36.61 15.66
C VAL A 618 -33.04 35.68 15.05
N SER A 619 -33.10 35.61 13.72
CA SER A 619 -33.99 34.70 13.00
C SER A 619 -33.33 34.26 11.71
N VAL A 620 -33.50 32.99 11.38
CA VAL A 620 -33.00 32.36 10.16
C VAL A 620 -34.16 31.63 9.51
N LYS A 621 -34.46 31.97 8.26
CA LYS A 621 -35.36 31.19 7.40
C LYS A 621 -34.57 30.75 6.18
N THR A 622 -34.54 29.45 5.90
CA THR A 622 -33.80 28.92 4.76
C THR A 622 -34.61 27.93 3.97
N GLU A 623 -34.43 27.96 2.66
CA GLU A 623 -34.89 26.97 1.69
C GLU A 623 -33.66 26.26 1.13
N ILE A 624 -33.73 24.93 1.04
CA ILE A 624 -32.59 24.09 0.69
C ILE A 624 -33.00 23.19 -0.47
N ASP A 625 -32.44 23.45 -1.64
CA ASP A 625 -32.66 22.66 -2.84
C ASP A 625 -31.54 21.63 -2.98
N LEU A 626 -31.91 20.36 -2.94
CA LEU A 626 -30.97 19.23 -3.04
C LEU A 626 -31.00 18.65 -4.45
N TYR A 627 -29.82 18.50 -5.06
CA TYR A 627 -29.63 17.87 -6.37
C TYR A 627 -28.68 16.66 -6.27
N PRO A 628 -29.16 15.49 -5.81
CA PRO A 628 -28.30 14.32 -5.59
C PRO A 628 -27.68 13.72 -6.85
N THR A 629 -28.27 13.94 -8.01
CA THR A 629 -27.75 13.45 -9.30
C THR A 629 -26.54 14.26 -9.78
N SER A 630 -26.46 15.55 -9.43
CA SER A 630 -25.36 16.46 -9.76
C SER A 630 -24.39 16.67 -8.60
N ASN A 631 -24.59 15.98 -7.46
CA ASN A 631 -23.78 16.11 -6.25
C ASN A 631 -23.73 17.55 -5.72
N GLU A 632 -24.86 18.24 -5.82
CA GLU A 632 -24.95 19.69 -5.60
C GLU A 632 -26.14 20.03 -4.70
N TYR A 633 -26.02 21.12 -3.94
CA TYR A 633 -27.16 21.78 -3.33
C TYR A 633 -27.02 23.29 -3.32
N ILE A 634 -28.18 23.93 -3.22
CA ILE A 634 -28.34 25.37 -3.14
C ILE A 634 -29.09 25.68 -1.85
N ILE A 635 -28.61 26.67 -1.10
CA ILE A 635 -29.31 27.17 0.07
C ILE A 635 -29.61 28.64 -0.15
N SER A 636 -30.89 28.97 -0.11
CA SER A 636 -31.39 30.34 -0.12
C SER A 636 -31.84 30.68 1.29
N GLY A 637 -31.31 31.76 1.86
CA GLY A 637 -31.58 32.13 3.23
C GLY A 637 -31.92 33.60 3.40
N LEU A 638 -32.78 33.86 4.38
CA LEU A 638 -33.14 35.19 4.85
C LEU A 638 -32.85 35.27 6.36
N TYR A 639 -31.91 36.15 6.70
CA TYR A 639 -31.58 36.48 8.08
C TYR A 639 -32.27 37.77 8.51
N LYS A 640 -32.75 37.78 9.74
CA LYS A 640 -33.05 39.01 10.48
C LYS A 640 -31.88 39.30 11.42
N LEU A 641 -31.24 40.44 11.19
CA LEU A 641 -30.09 40.91 11.95
C LEU A 641 -30.55 42.00 12.91
N VAL A 642 -30.04 41.97 14.15
CA VAL A 642 -30.31 43.00 15.16
C VAL A 642 -28.99 43.49 15.74
N ASN A 643 -28.82 44.81 15.84
CA ASN A 643 -27.69 45.38 16.57
C ASN A 643 -27.96 45.27 18.08
N LYS A 644 -27.32 44.30 18.75
CA LYS A 644 -27.39 44.16 20.22
C LYS A 644 -26.28 44.89 20.97
N SER A 645 -25.41 45.61 20.25
CA SER A 645 -24.33 46.38 20.87
C SER A 645 -24.83 47.74 21.35
N ALA A 646 -24.07 48.38 22.27
CA ALA A 646 -24.41 49.71 22.79
C ALA A 646 -24.07 50.86 21.82
N ALA A 647 -23.35 50.58 20.73
CA ALA A 647 -22.89 51.58 19.77
C ALA A 647 -23.54 51.38 18.39
N PRO A 648 -23.70 52.44 17.59
CA PRO A 648 -24.12 52.30 16.20
C PRO A 648 -23.06 51.54 15.39
N LEU A 649 -23.50 50.69 14.46
CA LEU A 649 -22.63 49.99 13.52
C LEU A 649 -22.67 50.69 12.15
N ASP A 650 -21.49 51.00 11.60
CA ASP A 650 -21.37 51.66 10.29
C ASP A 650 -20.89 50.71 9.18
N SER A 651 -20.36 49.54 9.56
CA SER A 651 -19.83 48.54 8.64
C SER A 651 -20.06 47.13 9.16
N LEU A 652 -20.20 46.18 8.25
CA LEU A 652 -20.38 44.77 8.52
C LEU A 652 -19.27 43.97 7.86
N LEU A 653 -18.75 42.97 8.58
CA LEU A 653 -17.81 42.00 8.04
C LEU A 653 -18.52 40.65 7.98
N LEU A 654 -18.84 40.20 6.76
CA LEU A 654 -19.47 38.91 6.53
C LEU A 654 -18.39 37.89 6.15
N TYR A 655 -18.39 36.76 6.83
CA TYR A 655 -17.59 35.60 6.50
C TYR A 655 -18.46 34.52 5.85
N THR A 656 -17.94 33.93 4.78
CA THR A 656 -18.49 32.77 4.08
C THR A 656 -17.36 31.76 3.88
N ASP A 657 -17.61 30.50 4.23
CA ASP A 657 -16.64 29.42 4.06
C ASP A 657 -16.22 29.30 2.57
N PRO A 658 -14.92 29.38 2.23
CA PRO A 658 -14.43 29.25 0.85
C PRO A 658 -14.79 27.94 0.16
N ALA A 659 -15.17 26.90 0.91
CA ALA A 659 -15.67 25.64 0.35
C ALA A 659 -17.06 25.78 -0.30
N MET A 660 -17.76 26.90 -0.05
CA MET A 660 -19.08 27.21 -0.60
C MET A 660 -18.97 28.37 -1.58
N GLU A 661 -19.67 28.27 -2.70
CA GLU A 661 -19.81 29.37 -3.63
C GLU A 661 -20.91 30.32 -3.13
N LEU A 662 -20.56 31.58 -2.81
CA LEU A 662 -21.54 32.62 -2.53
C LEU A 662 -22.11 33.17 -3.84
N ALA A 663 -23.26 32.65 -4.26
CA ALA A 663 -23.90 33.03 -5.51
C ALA A 663 -24.61 34.39 -5.43
N HIS A 664 -25.18 34.73 -4.27
CA HIS A 664 -25.86 36.00 -4.05
C HIS A 664 -25.77 36.42 -2.58
N VAL A 665 -25.61 37.71 -2.33
CA VAL A 665 -25.78 38.32 -1.01
C VAL A 665 -26.30 39.73 -1.18
N ASN A 666 -27.37 40.05 -0.44
CA ASN A 666 -27.92 41.39 -0.38
C ASN A 666 -28.26 41.71 1.07
N ILE A 667 -27.73 42.82 1.59
CA ILE A 667 -28.00 43.29 2.94
C ILE A 667 -28.72 44.62 2.82
N ASP A 668 -29.89 44.72 3.44
CA ASP A 668 -30.66 45.96 3.44
C ASP A 668 -29.83 47.12 4.01
N ARG A 669 -29.97 48.29 3.39
CA ARG A 669 -29.24 49.52 3.74
C ARG A 669 -27.71 49.37 3.70
N ALA A 670 -27.15 48.42 2.95
CA ALA A 670 -25.70 48.22 2.85
C ALA A 670 -25.19 48.20 1.41
N VAL A 671 -23.96 48.68 1.22
CA VAL A 671 -23.24 48.62 -0.05
C VAL A 671 -21.94 47.84 0.14
N GLN A 672 -21.74 46.81 -0.67
CA GLN A 672 -20.50 46.02 -0.66
C GLN A 672 -19.33 46.88 -1.12
N LYS A 673 -18.28 46.97 -0.30
CA LYS A 673 -17.09 47.81 -0.56
C LYS A 673 -15.88 47.01 -1.01
N ALA A 674 -15.71 45.81 -0.48
CA ALA A 674 -14.58 44.96 -0.82
C ALA A 674 -14.91 43.49 -0.58
N THR A 675 -14.28 42.63 -1.37
CA THR A 675 -14.37 41.18 -1.27
C THR A 675 -12.96 40.61 -1.19
N ASP A 676 -12.75 39.71 -0.25
CA ASP A 676 -11.56 38.89 -0.13
C ASP A 676 -11.97 37.43 -0.32
N SER A 677 -11.97 37.00 -1.58
CA SER A 677 -12.33 35.63 -1.95
C SER A 677 -11.33 34.59 -1.44
N THR A 678 -10.10 34.99 -1.10
CA THR A 678 -9.08 34.06 -0.59
C THR A 678 -9.42 33.61 0.83
N TYR A 679 -9.95 34.52 1.65
CA TYR A 679 -10.29 34.26 3.06
C TYR A 679 -11.79 34.24 3.34
N GLY A 680 -12.63 34.36 2.30
CA GLY A 680 -14.08 34.29 2.42
C GLY A 680 -14.74 35.51 3.07
N HIS A 681 -14.07 36.66 3.11
CA HIS A 681 -14.56 37.86 3.80
C HIS A 681 -15.14 38.91 2.84
N HIS A 682 -16.30 39.45 3.18
CA HIS A 682 -17.00 40.49 2.42
C HIS A 682 -17.29 41.69 3.33
N ARG A 683 -16.82 42.87 2.93
CA ARG A 683 -16.99 44.11 3.71
C ARG A 683 -18.13 44.93 3.14
N PHE A 684 -19.10 45.26 3.99
CA PHE A 684 -20.23 46.11 3.65
C PHE A 684 -20.17 47.41 4.45
N LYS A 685 -20.46 48.53 3.79
CA LYS A 685 -20.66 49.82 4.43
C LYS A 685 -22.16 50.12 4.46
N LEU A 686 -22.69 50.44 5.62
CA LEU A 686 -24.09 50.81 5.77
C LEU A 686 -24.31 52.23 5.25
N THR A 687 -25.43 52.45 4.55
CA THR A 687 -25.81 53.78 4.02
C THR A 687 -26.35 54.69 5.12
N SER A 688 -26.81 54.10 6.23
CA SER A 688 -27.27 54.78 7.43
C SER A 688 -26.83 54.00 8.67
N PRO A 689 -26.45 54.67 9.77
CA PRO A 689 -25.96 53.98 10.96
C PRO A 689 -26.97 52.96 11.49
N PHE A 690 -26.52 51.74 11.76
CA PHE A 690 -27.37 50.68 12.30
C PHE A 690 -27.43 50.81 13.81
N MET A 691 -28.48 51.46 14.31
CA MET A 691 -28.62 51.85 15.72
C MET A 691 -28.84 50.64 16.65
N PRO A 692 -28.44 50.74 17.92
CA PRO A 692 -28.77 49.72 18.94
C PRO A 692 -30.27 49.39 18.95
N GLY A 693 -30.60 48.10 18.87
CA GLY A 693 -31.97 47.59 18.84
C GLY A 693 -32.67 47.62 17.48
N ASP A 694 -32.11 48.31 16.48
CA ASP A 694 -32.64 48.33 15.11
C ASP A 694 -32.50 46.94 14.44
N SER A 695 -33.31 46.67 13.42
CA SER A 695 -33.27 45.41 12.68
C SER A 695 -33.22 45.59 11.16
N ILE A 696 -32.35 44.83 10.49
CA ILE A 696 -32.23 44.78 9.03
C ILE A 696 -32.31 43.34 8.52
N THR A 697 -32.60 43.15 7.24
CA THR A 697 -32.66 41.85 6.60
C THR A 697 -31.43 41.59 5.72
N MET A 698 -30.98 40.34 5.68
CA MET A 698 -29.97 39.88 4.74
C MET A 698 -30.48 38.66 3.99
N GLU A 699 -30.45 38.73 2.67
CA GLU A 699 -30.70 37.62 1.77
C GLU A 699 -29.38 37.06 1.26
N PHE A 700 -29.26 35.75 1.19
CA PHE A 700 -28.09 35.09 0.63
C PHE A 700 -28.46 33.81 -0.10
N THR A 701 -27.62 33.45 -1.07
CA THR A 701 -27.65 32.16 -1.74
C THR A 701 -26.25 31.59 -1.78
N ILE A 702 -26.06 30.42 -1.18
CA ILE A 702 -24.81 29.65 -1.22
C ILE A 702 -25.02 28.34 -1.97
N LYS A 703 -24.01 27.92 -2.72
CA LYS A 703 -24.01 26.68 -3.49
C LYS A 703 -22.83 25.80 -3.08
N TYR A 704 -23.07 24.51 -3.02
CA TYR A 704 -22.03 23.51 -2.80
C TYR A 704 -22.10 22.45 -3.88
N LYS A 705 -20.94 22.11 -4.45
CA LYS A 705 -20.81 21.04 -5.42
C LYS A 705 -19.51 20.30 -5.19
N TRP A 706 -19.59 18.97 -5.15
CA TRP A 706 -18.40 18.13 -5.01
C TRP A 706 -18.22 17.20 -6.23
N THR A 707 -16.96 16.86 -6.51
CA THR A 707 -16.62 15.95 -7.61
C THR A 707 -16.07 14.63 -7.06
N PRO A 708 -16.37 13.49 -7.71
CA PRO A 708 -15.82 12.19 -7.29
C PRO A 708 -14.31 12.06 -7.47
N PHE A 709 -13.66 13.03 -8.12
CA PHE A 709 -12.20 13.08 -8.31
C PHE A 709 -11.45 13.58 -7.06
N ASN A 710 -12.10 14.39 -6.21
CA ASN A 710 -11.46 15.01 -5.03
C ASN A 710 -11.87 14.40 -3.69
N ARG A 711 -12.71 13.35 -3.70
CA ARG A 711 -13.45 12.87 -2.52
C ARG A 711 -14.39 13.95 -1.95
N HIS A 712 -15.56 13.54 -1.46
CA HIS A 712 -16.42 14.45 -0.71
C HIS A 712 -15.92 14.60 0.73
N ASP A 713 -16.29 15.71 1.37
CA ASP A 713 -16.26 15.84 2.82
C ASP A 713 -17.32 14.91 3.43
N PRO A 714 -16.96 13.93 4.27
CA PRO A 714 -17.92 13.03 4.91
C PRO A 714 -19.01 13.75 5.72
N MET A 715 -18.74 14.97 6.20
CA MET A 715 -19.68 15.80 6.98
C MET A 715 -20.49 16.78 6.11
N ASN A 716 -20.22 16.82 4.80
CA ASN A 716 -20.90 17.70 3.85
C ASN A 716 -21.00 17.03 2.47
N ALA A 717 -21.79 15.95 2.38
CA ALA A 717 -21.96 15.18 1.16
C ALA A 717 -23.44 14.95 0.83
N ILE A 718 -23.79 15.27 -0.42
CA ILE A 718 -25.04 14.84 -1.03
C ILE A 718 -24.78 13.65 -1.93
N LEU A 719 -25.52 12.58 -1.70
CA LEU A 719 -25.43 11.34 -2.45
C LEU A 719 -26.83 10.88 -2.85
N ALA A 720 -26.94 10.13 -3.94
CA ALA A 720 -28.21 9.70 -4.51
C ALA A 720 -29.12 8.97 -3.52
N ASN A 721 -28.56 8.16 -2.61
CA ASN A 721 -29.33 7.34 -1.67
C ASN A 721 -28.85 7.51 -0.21
N GLY A 722 -28.47 8.74 0.16
CA GLY A 722 -28.11 9.08 1.54
C GLY A 722 -27.25 10.33 1.62
N SER A 723 -27.84 11.46 2.00
CA SER A 723 -27.13 12.73 2.11
C SER A 723 -26.93 13.10 3.58
N PHE A 724 -25.72 13.50 3.94
CA PHE A 724 -25.40 14.02 5.28
C PHE A 724 -24.69 15.36 5.12
N MET A 725 -25.29 16.41 5.70
CA MET A 725 -24.73 17.76 5.63
C MET A 725 -24.87 18.42 6.99
N ARG A 726 -23.74 18.85 7.56
CA ARG A 726 -23.73 19.73 8.73
C ARG A 726 -23.71 21.20 8.29
N ILE A 727 -24.81 21.60 7.65
CA ILE A 727 -24.95 22.90 6.96
C ILE A 727 -24.69 24.09 7.87
N SER A 728 -24.95 23.95 9.18
CA SER A 728 -24.71 25.01 10.17
C SER A 728 -23.26 25.52 10.21
N ARG A 729 -22.28 24.75 9.69
CA ARG A 729 -20.88 25.17 9.58
C ARG A 729 -20.61 26.13 8.42
N TYR A 730 -21.48 26.12 7.41
CA TYR A 730 -21.27 26.78 6.12
C TYR A 730 -22.13 28.02 5.93
N TYR A 731 -23.06 28.25 6.85
CA TYR A 731 -23.89 29.44 6.83
C TYR A 731 -23.05 30.72 6.97
N PRO A 732 -23.39 31.81 6.25
CA PRO A 732 -22.70 33.07 6.42
C PRO A 732 -22.81 33.55 7.87
N ILE A 733 -21.71 34.05 8.42
CA ILE A 733 -21.59 34.52 9.80
C ILE A 733 -20.82 35.83 9.83
N PHE A 734 -20.98 36.61 10.88
CA PHE A 734 -20.34 37.94 10.96
C PHE A 734 -19.08 37.91 11.82
N GLY A 735 -18.08 38.70 11.42
CA GLY A 735 -16.84 38.92 12.15
C GLY A 735 -15.73 37.92 11.86
N TYR A 736 -14.66 38.04 12.66
CA TYR A 736 -13.50 37.15 12.63
C TYR A 736 -13.85 35.75 13.16
N GLN A 737 -13.37 34.70 12.48
CA GLN A 737 -13.56 33.31 12.89
C GLN A 737 -12.28 32.78 13.53
N GLN A 738 -12.36 32.43 14.81
CA GLN A 738 -11.21 31.97 15.60
C GLN A 738 -10.85 30.51 15.33
#